data_AF-A0A416D1L7-F1
#
_entry.id   AF-A0A416D1L7-F1
#
_cell.length_a   1.000
_cell.length_b   1.000
_cell.length_c   1.000
_cell.angle_alpha   90.00
_cell.angle_beta   90.00
_cell.angle_gamma   90.00
#
_symmetry.space_group_name_H-M   'P 1'
#
loop_
_entity.id
_entity.type
_entity.pdbx_description
1 polymer ?
#
loop_
_entity_poly.entity_id
_entity_poly.type
_entity_poly.pdbx_seq_one_letter_code
_entity_poly.pdbx_strand_id
1 'polypeptide(L)'
;MILIKQTEIRIMIIYDMKTEDLINPIGIDEKKPRFSWKLQSKISGTLQTAYRIIVRSDNDTVWDSGKVTSDRSICIEYDGRSLSAMTKYSWQVSVWDEQGNEYTSDTADFETGLMNNEFNADWIGSPQETVNTYAVDNYKISCTFKSDNLGLVVNARNKDNYVLFNIGKDSVSVYEISDNAWNDNVPYKKLLGTFHVTEHADSLELSVNKTNVLLYLNGQKVIDEDILPKNIINQPRKTFLMSVGFNQLNSVAEISHLKIETNNLVLQEDNFENGLLSALGTYENGKLTINNAFEIINPIPSVNLRKRFNIEKAIKSARLYASAQGFYNACINGEKVSNDFYNPGFTDYRLRIQYQTFDVTDMLADDKNVISVVLGRGHYSGFCGYSGAMIYGKESSFIAMLNIVYTDGTSEVIKTDSSWEFTDKAPISDCDYFDGESYDARLAYNPLADDKRWVKCGIKQQPKKPVPTNGTLSDTDFKLTAQKGNTAKIIKNFVGKFVCENPKNHFVYDVGQNMVGAIKLKVKGKCGQSIKIRYGEMTHKDGCIYIKNLRSAANTDIYTLCGRDTEEFIPTFASHGFRYVEISGNGCDISKDMIISVDGLAISNIDIVTGEFECSNPLINRLQHNIRWGEIGNFLLIPTDCPQRNERMGWTGDMQVFAKTGAYNMNIKSFIDKWLDDLIDAQTMYNKNGAVPDTAPLGGDNRIDGCGGWGDAATIVPWEMYETYGDIRILKKCYDMMKKWVEYQSSTDRRNYGVRTVDGKEVPEQSDLATIPYIQVQQCRGDHLTYDNSTPYIYSATAYAAHSADILRRTACILGKTDDEKRYTELFENIKRAFNDAWVNDDGSVSYYGEVSSQTAHCGESVALDGSVTRYTYYAENTPHCPSQTAYALAVDFDLISKDKLKNTREYFKNSILRNNGKLTVGFLGISHLAPALSKVGLDDVAFKLLEQEDNPSWLYSVKNGATTIWERWNSYIAETGTFGDVSMNSFNHYSYGAIGQWFFTDILGIRPVEIGYKSFMLAPKFGGGLTYAKGSFTSPYGKISSAWKLHDGKFTYDCTVPTNTTATLKLPNGDIHTLAGGSYHFEINV
;
A
#
# COMPACT_ATOMS: atom_id res chain seq x y z
N MET A 1 5.22 39.20 -47.60
CA MET A 1 6.57 38.66 -47.33
C MET A 1 6.47 37.83 -46.07
N ILE A 2 6.30 36.50 -46.22
CA ILE A 2 6.11 35.56 -45.11
C ILE A 2 7.51 35.16 -44.65
N LEU A 3 7.90 35.61 -43.45
CA LEU A 3 9.15 35.22 -42.82
C LEU A 3 8.97 33.80 -42.26
N ILE A 4 9.39 32.80 -43.03
CA ILE A 4 9.54 31.43 -42.52
C ILE A 4 10.78 31.46 -41.62
N LYS A 5 10.58 31.47 -40.29
CA LYS A 5 11.66 31.19 -39.33
C LYS A 5 12.20 29.80 -39.64
N GLN A 6 13.45 29.71 -40.08
CA GLN A 6 14.22 28.47 -40.03
C GLN A 6 14.25 28.00 -38.57
N THR A 7 13.58 26.89 -38.27
CA THR A 7 13.82 26.14 -37.03
C THR A 7 15.27 25.67 -37.04
N GLU A 8 16.11 26.23 -36.16
CA GLU A 8 17.41 25.66 -35.84
C GLU A 8 17.23 24.18 -35.46
N ILE A 9 17.92 23.30 -36.18
CA ILE A 9 17.95 21.88 -35.82
C ILE A 9 18.86 21.77 -34.59
N ARG A 10 18.27 21.75 -33.39
CA ARG A 10 19.02 21.47 -32.15
C ARG A 10 19.68 20.09 -32.25
N ILE A 11 21.00 20.03 -32.12
CA ILE A 11 21.81 18.80 -32.17
C ILE A 11 21.59 17.98 -30.87
N MET A 12 21.52 18.66 -29.73
CA MET A 12 21.22 18.09 -28.41
C MET A 12 20.03 18.79 -27.75
N ILE A 13 19.22 18.00 -27.04
CA ILE A 13 18.06 18.45 -26.25
C ILE A 13 18.26 18.03 -24.80
N ILE A 14 17.98 18.96 -23.87
CA ILE A 14 17.90 18.72 -22.43
C ILE A 14 16.42 18.57 -22.08
N TYR A 15 16.06 17.50 -21.39
CA TYR A 15 14.66 17.19 -21.05
C TYR A 15 14.55 16.50 -19.68
N ASP A 16 13.31 16.28 -19.23
CA ASP A 16 12.99 15.64 -17.94
C ASP A 16 13.74 16.29 -16.77
N MET A 17 13.73 17.62 -16.75
CA MET A 17 14.34 18.42 -15.69
C MET A 17 13.55 18.23 -14.39
N LYS A 18 14.25 17.78 -13.36
CA LYS A 18 13.64 17.39 -12.09
C LYS A 18 14.33 18.03 -10.91
N THR A 19 13.53 18.42 -9.93
CA THR A 19 13.97 18.80 -8.58
C THR A 19 13.46 17.74 -7.61
N GLU A 20 14.34 17.10 -6.84
CA GLU A 20 13.96 16.00 -5.94
C GLU A 20 13.19 14.85 -6.62
N ASP A 21 13.55 14.54 -7.87
CA ASP A 21 12.91 13.54 -8.76
C ASP A 21 11.46 13.89 -9.21
N LEU A 22 11.01 15.10 -8.91
CA LEU A 22 9.70 15.61 -9.30
C LEU A 22 9.84 16.72 -10.35
N ILE A 23 8.84 16.82 -11.24
CA ILE A 23 8.75 17.89 -12.23
C ILE A 23 8.06 19.07 -11.56
N ASN A 24 8.74 20.22 -11.50
CA ASN A 24 8.22 21.48 -10.94
C ASN A 24 7.51 21.33 -9.58
N PRO A 25 8.14 20.71 -8.56
CA PRO A 25 7.46 20.43 -7.30
C PRO A 25 7.14 21.71 -6.52
N ILE A 26 5.98 21.71 -5.85
CA ILE A 26 5.53 22.79 -4.98
C ILE A 26 5.50 22.29 -3.54
N GLY A 27 6.08 23.06 -2.62
CA GLY A 27 6.05 22.79 -1.19
C GLY A 27 7.13 21.82 -0.69
N ILE A 28 8.33 21.85 -1.27
CA ILE A 28 9.45 21.01 -0.77
C ILE A 28 10.15 21.66 0.43
N ASP A 29 10.48 20.88 1.45
CA ASP A 29 11.23 21.36 2.63
C ASP A 29 12.73 21.07 2.57
N GLU A 30 13.21 20.50 1.46
CA GLU A 30 14.62 20.18 1.26
C GLU A 30 15.45 21.47 1.16
N LYS A 31 16.43 21.60 2.05
CA LYS A 31 17.29 22.81 2.16
C LYS A 31 18.32 22.88 1.04
N LYS A 32 18.73 21.71 0.55
CA LYS A 32 19.65 21.54 -0.57
C LYS A 32 19.01 20.64 -1.63
N PRO A 33 18.04 21.15 -2.40
CA PRO A 33 17.37 20.34 -3.40
C PRO A 33 18.35 19.84 -4.46
N ARG A 34 18.04 18.69 -5.07
CA ARG A 34 18.82 18.07 -6.13
C ARG A 34 18.20 18.31 -7.49
N PHE A 35 19.04 18.68 -8.44
CA PHE A 35 18.69 18.83 -9.84
C PHE A 35 19.16 17.63 -10.66
N SER A 36 18.30 17.15 -11.56
CA SER A 36 18.66 16.12 -12.55
C SER A 36 18.09 16.49 -13.91
N TRP A 37 18.76 16.08 -14.97
CA TRP A 37 18.32 16.27 -16.36
C TRP A 37 18.80 15.11 -17.24
N LYS A 38 18.03 14.84 -18.29
CA LYS A 38 18.38 13.88 -19.32
C LYS A 38 18.80 14.59 -20.60
N LEU A 39 19.62 13.89 -21.39
CA LEU A 39 20.15 14.39 -22.65
C LEU A 39 19.70 13.49 -23.80
N GLN A 40 19.40 14.09 -24.93
CA GLN A 40 19.14 13.38 -26.18
C GLN A 40 19.89 14.07 -27.31
N SER A 41 20.77 13.32 -27.99
CA SER A 41 21.54 13.79 -29.15
C SER A 41 21.18 13.00 -30.41
N LYS A 42 21.25 13.67 -31.56
CA LYS A 42 21.20 13.01 -32.88
C LYS A 42 22.55 12.41 -33.30
N ILE A 43 23.62 12.79 -32.63
CA ILE A 43 24.97 12.32 -32.90
C ILE A 43 25.26 11.19 -31.91
N SER A 44 25.66 10.02 -32.42
CA SER A 44 26.08 8.91 -31.58
C SER A 44 27.39 9.24 -30.88
N GLY A 45 27.48 8.88 -29.60
CA GLY A 45 28.66 9.12 -28.78
C GLY A 45 28.76 10.50 -28.14
N THR A 46 27.75 11.38 -28.30
CA THR A 46 27.73 12.67 -27.61
C THR A 46 27.76 12.49 -26.08
N LEU A 47 28.65 13.23 -25.42
CA LEU A 47 28.83 13.24 -23.98
C LEU A 47 28.69 14.65 -23.42
N GLN A 48 28.23 14.76 -22.18
CA GLN A 48 28.37 15.99 -21.42
C GLN A 48 29.79 16.06 -20.86
N THR A 49 30.48 17.18 -21.03
CA THR A 49 31.81 17.44 -20.42
C THR A 49 31.75 18.45 -19.28
N ALA A 50 30.74 19.32 -19.29
CA ALA A 50 30.51 20.31 -18.23
C ALA A 50 29.04 20.70 -18.13
N TYR A 51 28.66 21.28 -17.00
CA TYR A 51 27.36 21.91 -16.79
C TYR A 51 27.47 23.26 -16.07
N ARG A 52 26.41 24.08 -16.15
CA ARG A 52 26.20 25.29 -15.36
C ARG A 52 24.73 25.39 -15.00
N ILE A 53 24.40 25.43 -13.71
CA ILE A 53 23.04 25.63 -13.20
C ILE A 53 22.93 27.07 -12.71
N ILE A 54 21.85 27.74 -13.10
CA ILE A 54 21.48 29.04 -12.57
C ILE A 54 20.11 28.93 -11.92
N VAL A 55 20.00 29.30 -10.65
CA VAL A 55 18.74 29.34 -9.88
C VAL A 55 18.42 30.78 -9.53
N ARG A 56 17.17 31.19 -9.73
CA ARG A 56 16.68 32.55 -9.49
C ARG A 56 15.43 32.55 -8.63
N SER A 57 15.28 33.61 -7.84
CA SER A 57 14.04 33.98 -7.18
C SER A 57 13.65 35.36 -7.70
N ASP A 58 12.51 35.45 -8.38
CA ASP A 58 12.17 36.59 -9.23
C ASP A 58 13.35 36.96 -10.16
N ASN A 59 13.92 38.17 -10.00
CA ASN A 59 15.06 38.65 -10.79
C ASN A 59 16.43 38.43 -10.09
N ASP A 60 16.45 37.95 -8.84
CA ASP A 60 17.68 37.74 -8.08
C ASP A 60 18.27 36.34 -8.35
N THR A 61 19.56 36.26 -8.66
CA THR A 61 20.26 34.99 -8.88
C THR A 61 20.77 34.45 -7.55
N VAL A 62 20.08 33.43 -7.02
CA VAL A 62 20.39 32.83 -5.71
C VAL A 62 21.51 31.80 -5.78
N TRP A 63 21.70 31.20 -6.95
CA TRP A 63 22.81 30.30 -7.23
C TRP A 63 23.24 30.38 -8.69
N ASP A 64 24.55 30.36 -8.90
CA ASP A 64 25.18 30.12 -10.19
C ASP A 64 26.35 29.19 -9.91
N SER A 65 26.28 27.96 -10.43
CA SER A 65 27.34 26.98 -10.20
C SER A 65 28.66 27.36 -10.89
N GLY A 66 28.63 28.34 -11.81
CA GLY A 66 29.66 28.49 -12.83
C GLY A 66 29.72 27.26 -13.75
N LYS A 67 30.68 27.25 -14.67
CA LYS A 67 30.96 26.08 -15.51
C LYS A 67 31.71 25.03 -14.68
N VAL A 68 31.03 23.94 -14.36
CA VAL A 68 31.58 22.80 -13.61
C VAL A 68 31.97 21.71 -14.60
N THR A 69 33.25 21.35 -14.65
CA THR A 69 33.74 20.21 -15.46
C THR A 69 33.28 18.89 -14.84
N SER A 70 32.20 18.34 -15.38
CA SER A 70 31.62 17.07 -14.96
C SER A 70 30.63 16.55 -16.01
N ASP A 71 30.65 15.24 -16.20
CA ASP A 71 29.72 14.50 -17.06
C ASP A 71 28.47 14.00 -16.32
N ARG A 72 28.35 14.31 -15.02
CA ARG A 72 27.21 13.94 -14.19
C ARG A 72 26.02 14.83 -14.51
N SER A 73 24.85 14.23 -14.68
CA SER A 73 23.58 14.94 -14.95
C SER A 73 22.46 14.55 -13.99
N ILE A 74 22.79 13.82 -12.92
CA ILE A 74 21.82 13.30 -11.95
C ILE A 74 22.20 13.71 -10.53
N CYS A 75 21.20 14.04 -9.71
CA CYS A 75 21.33 14.33 -8.29
C CYS A 75 22.39 15.42 -7.97
N ILE A 76 22.44 16.49 -8.76
CA ILE A 76 23.33 17.64 -8.49
C ILE A 76 22.74 18.47 -7.36
N GLU A 77 23.42 18.50 -6.22
CA GLU A 77 22.96 19.20 -5.02
C GLU A 77 23.10 20.72 -5.17
N TYR A 78 22.05 21.45 -4.77
CA TYR A 78 22.08 22.90 -4.66
C TYR A 78 23.15 23.37 -3.66
N ASP A 79 24.01 24.29 -4.10
CA ASP A 79 25.07 24.87 -3.28
C ASP A 79 25.08 26.40 -3.30
N GLY A 80 23.90 26.99 -3.45
CA GLY A 80 23.71 28.44 -3.44
C GLY A 80 23.41 29.02 -2.06
N ARG A 81 22.94 30.27 -2.04
CA ARG A 81 22.46 30.94 -0.83
C ARG A 81 21.31 30.16 -0.18
N SER A 82 21.17 30.23 1.14
CA SER A 82 20.07 29.57 1.85
C SER A 82 18.71 29.91 1.23
N LEU A 83 17.91 28.87 0.97
CA LEU A 83 16.55 29.02 0.47
C LEU A 83 15.63 29.55 1.57
N SER A 84 14.65 30.36 1.17
CA SER A 84 13.61 30.91 2.03
C SER A 84 12.36 30.05 1.94
N ALA A 85 11.58 29.98 3.02
CA ALA A 85 10.29 29.26 3.04
C ALA A 85 9.27 29.95 2.12
N MET A 86 8.28 29.20 1.64
CA MET A 86 7.14 29.69 0.85
C MET A 86 7.59 30.54 -0.36
N THR A 87 8.70 30.14 -1.00
CA THR A 87 9.36 30.92 -2.04
C THR A 87 9.49 30.11 -3.32
N LYS A 88 9.03 30.68 -4.43
CA LYS A 88 9.21 30.10 -5.76
C LYS A 88 10.61 30.40 -6.30
N TYR A 89 11.23 29.38 -6.85
CA TYR A 89 12.51 29.43 -7.54
C TYR A 89 12.36 28.90 -8.96
N SER A 90 13.10 29.49 -9.89
CA SER A 90 13.25 29.00 -11.24
C SER A 90 14.71 28.61 -11.48
N TRP A 91 14.95 27.62 -12.34
CA TRP A 91 16.30 27.19 -12.67
C TRP A 91 16.44 26.77 -14.13
N GLN A 92 17.65 26.96 -14.65
CA GLN A 92 18.06 26.53 -15.99
C GLN A 92 19.41 25.82 -15.88
N VAL A 93 19.66 24.88 -16.78
CA VAL A 93 20.95 24.22 -16.94
C VAL A 93 21.51 24.46 -18.34
N SER A 94 22.78 24.81 -18.41
CA SER A 94 23.56 24.77 -19.65
C SER A 94 24.56 23.64 -19.58
N VAL A 95 24.75 22.92 -20.68
CA VAL A 95 25.67 21.78 -20.79
C VAL A 95 26.61 21.98 -21.97
N TRP A 96 27.82 21.45 -21.87
CA TRP A 96 28.81 21.45 -22.96
C TRP A 96 29.05 20.04 -23.47
N ASP A 97 29.09 19.89 -24.79
CA ASP A 97 29.50 18.63 -25.43
C ASP A 97 31.04 18.50 -25.51
N GLU A 98 31.52 17.39 -26.05
CA GLU A 98 32.94 17.11 -26.24
C GLU A 98 33.61 17.97 -27.34
N GLN A 99 32.84 18.65 -28.19
CA GLN A 99 33.35 19.66 -29.13
C GLN A 99 33.37 21.07 -28.53
N GLY A 100 32.87 21.24 -27.30
CA GLY A 100 32.80 22.53 -26.61
C GLY A 100 31.59 23.38 -26.99
N ASN A 101 30.60 22.84 -27.70
CA ASN A 101 29.36 23.55 -27.98
C ASN A 101 28.49 23.61 -26.71
N GLU A 102 27.82 24.73 -26.50
CA GLU A 102 26.93 24.96 -25.35
C GLU A 102 25.47 24.78 -25.74
N TYR A 103 24.69 24.13 -24.88
CA TYR A 103 23.25 23.94 -25.02
C TYR A 103 22.57 24.31 -23.72
N THR A 104 21.55 25.17 -23.77
CA THR A 104 20.80 25.63 -22.60
C THR A 104 19.38 25.06 -22.60
N SER A 105 18.91 24.66 -21.43
CA SER A 105 17.57 24.14 -21.22
C SER A 105 16.50 25.23 -21.26
N ASP A 106 15.24 24.82 -21.37
CA ASP A 106 14.14 25.67 -20.93
C ASP A 106 14.18 25.86 -19.40
N THR A 107 13.37 26.78 -18.88
CA THR A 107 13.28 27.02 -17.44
C THR A 107 12.39 25.98 -16.75
N ALA A 108 12.86 25.42 -15.64
CA ALA A 108 12.08 24.61 -14.72
C ALA A 108 11.91 25.35 -13.38
N ASP A 109 10.92 24.98 -12.60
CA ASP A 109 10.59 25.64 -11.33
C ASP A 109 10.73 24.67 -10.14
N PHE A 110 10.79 25.21 -8.93
CA PHE A 110 10.41 24.52 -7.69
C PHE A 110 9.98 25.56 -6.66
N GLU A 111 9.15 25.17 -5.70
CA GLU A 111 8.70 26.06 -4.63
C GLU A 111 8.92 25.41 -3.27
N THR A 112 9.51 26.16 -2.33
CA THR A 112 9.73 25.68 -0.96
C THR A 112 8.46 25.72 -0.13
N GLY A 113 8.31 24.75 0.78
CA GLY A 113 7.22 24.70 1.74
C GLY A 113 7.45 25.61 2.95
N LEU A 114 6.95 25.19 4.11
CA LEU A 114 7.13 25.89 5.39
C LEU A 114 8.57 25.78 5.93
N MET A 115 9.34 24.78 5.49
CA MET A 115 10.70 24.49 5.96
C MET A 115 10.77 24.36 7.49
N ASN A 116 11.41 25.30 8.19
CA ASN A 116 11.47 25.29 9.67
C ASN A 116 10.40 26.21 10.30
N ASN A 117 9.53 26.86 9.51
CA ASN A 117 8.51 27.75 10.05
C ASN A 117 7.42 26.93 10.73
N GLU A 118 6.97 27.41 11.89
CA GLU A 118 5.81 26.82 12.54
C GLU A 118 4.55 27.06 11.71
N PHE A 119 3.66 26.07 11.69
CA PHE A 119 2.38 26.14 11.00
C PHE A 119 1.48 27.27 11.56
N ASN A 120 1.69 27.68 12.82
CA ASN A 120 0.99 28.77 13.52
C ASN A 120 -0.54 28.78 13.33
N ALA A 121 -1.15 27.58 13.34
CA ALA A 121 -2.59 27.35 13.25
C ALA A 121 -3.02 26.30 14.27
N ASP A 122 -4.30 26.26 14.59
CA ASP A 122 -4.87 25.31 15.54
C ASP A 122 -5.34 24.04 14.83
N TRP A 123 -5.15 22.88 15.46
CA TRP A 123 -5.88 21.68 15.07
C TRP A 123 -7.35 21.86 15.41
N ILE A 124 -8.23 21.68 14.43
CA ILE A 124 -9.69 21.85 14.59
C ILE A 124 -10.45 20.56 14.24
N GLY A 125 -11.58 20.33 14.88
CA GLY A 125 -12.42 19.15 14.63
C GLY A 125 -13.80 19.26 15.31
N SER A 126 -14.40 18.12 15.64
CA SER A 126 -15.66 18.08 16.40
C SER A 126 -15.52 18.83 17.75
N PRO A 127 -16.51 19.61 18.19
CA PRO A 127 -16.49 20.27 19.50
C PRO A 127 -16.71 19.30 20.68
N GLN A 128 -17.15 18.08 20.43
CA GLN A 128 -17.40 17.06 21.45
C GLN A 128 -16.37 15.94 21.35
N GLU A 129 -16.10 15.27 22.48
CA GLU A 129 -15.35 14.00 22.47
C GLU A 129 -16.20 12.92 21.81
N THR A 130 -15.90 12.59 20.56
CA THR A 130 -16.57 11.48 19.88
C THR A 130 -15.74 10.21 20.08
N VAL A 131 -16.25 9.24 20.84
CA VAL A 131 -15.52 8.01 21.19
C VAL A 131 -15.67 7.00 20.04
N ASN A 132 -14.73 7.03 19.09
CA ASN A 132 -15.07 6.59 17.74
C ASN A 132 -14.87 5.13 17.33
N THR A 133 -14.19 4.21 18.04
CA THR A 133 -14.00 2.86 17.43
C THR A 133 -13.77 1.65 18.34
N TYR A 134 -14.20 1.64 19.60
CA TYR A 134 -14.36 0.33 20.24
C TYR A 134 -15.57 -0.34 19.61
N ALA A 135 -15.48 -1.63 19.24
CA ALA A 135 -16.67 -2.44 19.01
C ALA A 135 -17.58 -2.23 20.20
N VAL A 136 -18.65 -1.47 20.02
CA VAL A 136 -19.66 -1.32 21.05
C VAL A 136 -20.45 -2.61 21.01
N ASP A 137 -19.92 -3.63 21.68
CA ASP A 137 -20.60 -4.89 21.94
C ASP A 137 -21.55 -4.77 23.14
N ASN A 138 -21.56 -3.60 23.79
CA ASN A 138 -22.40 -3.23 24.92
C ASN A 138 -23.08 -1.89 24.66
N TYR A 139 -24.35 -1.89 24.27
CA TYR A 139 -25.13 -0.67 24.03
C TYR A 139 -26.60 -0.85 24.36
N LYS A 140 -27.28 0.28 24.48
CA LYS A 140 -28.71 0.40 24.73
C LYS A 140 -29.31 1.36 23.72
N ILE A 141 -30.45 0.98 23.17
CA ILE A 141 -31.27 1.78 22.26
C ILE A 141 -32.60 2.01 22.96
N SER A 142 -32.98 3.27 23.16
CA SER A 142 -34.27 3.67 23.69
C SER A 142 -35.03 4.41 22.59
N CYS A 143 -36.28 4.05 22.34
CA CYS A 143 -37.10 4.66 21.28
C CYS A 143 -38.53 4.89 21.77
N THR A 144 -39.09 6.08 21.51
CA THR A 144 -40.53 6.35 21.67
C THR A 144 -41.16 6.49 20.29
N PHE A 145 -42.22 5.73 20.03
CA PHE A 145 -42.81 5.61 18.71
C PHE A 145 -44.33 5.41 18.75
N LYS A 146 -44.98 5.68 17.62
CA LYS A 146 -46.37 5.33 17.33
C LYS A 146 -46.40 4.62 15.99
N SER A 147 -46.76 3.34 16.00
CA SER A 147 -46.80 2.50 14.80
C SER A 147 -47.64 1.26 15.05
N ASP A 148 -48.34 0.78 14.02
CA ASP A 148 -48.96 -0.55 14.05
C ASP A 148 -47.90 -1.67 13.96
N ASN A 149 -46.73 -1.36 13.41
CA ASN A 149 -45.59 -2.27 13.32
C ASN A 149 -44.26 -1.49 13.17
N LEU A 150 -43.41 -1.55 14.20
CA LEU A 150 -42.06 -0.96 14.16
C LEU A 150 -41.01 -2.06 13.96
N GLY A 151 -40.24 -1.98 12.86
CA GLY A 151 -39.05 -2.81 12.71
C GLY A 151 -37.78 -2.04 13.07
N LEU A 152 -37.10 -2.47 14.13
CA LEU A 152 -35.78 -1.97 14.55
C LEU A 152 -34.70 -2.98 14.14
N VAL A 153 -33.64 -2.53 13.47
CA VAL A 153 -32.53 -3.37 13.03
C VAL A 153 -31.28 -3.04 13.84
N VAL A 154 -30.54 -4.08 14.24
CA VAL A 154 -29.20 -3.97 14.83
C VAL A 154 -28.24 -4.97 14.20
N ASN A 155 -26.93 -4.78 14.35
CA ASN A 155 -25.93 -5.75 13.90
C ASN A 155 -26.07 -7.13 14.57
N ALA A 156 -25.85 -8.20 13.81
CA ALA A 156 -25.69 -9.55 14.38
C ALA A 156 -24.25 -9.77 14.89
N ARG A 157 -23.98 -10.94 15.51
CA ARG A 157 -22.63 -11.34 15.99
C ARG A 157 -21.63 -11.67 14.88
N ASN A 158 -22.01 -11.50 13.62
CA ASN A 158 -21.13 -11.75 12.48
C ASN A 158 -21.20 -10.58 11.50
N LYS A 159 -20.18 -10.48 10.66
CA LYS A 159 -20.01 -9.32 9.80
C LYS A 159 -20.99 -9.19 8.64
N ASP A 160 -21.82 -10.19 8.40
CA ASP A 160 -22.64 -10.27 7.19
C ASP A 160 -24.13 -10.40 7.49
N ASN A 161 -24.55 -10.30 8.75
CA ASN A 161 -25.96 -10.46 9.12
C ASN A 161 -26.41 -9.34 10.05
N TYR A 162 -27.71 -9.09 10.05
CA TYR A 162 -28.40 -8.17 10.95
C TYR A 162 -29.48 -8.90 11.73
N VAL A 163 -29.94 -8.30 12.82
CA VAL A 163 -31.09 -8.77 13.59
C VAL A 163 -32.19 -7.72 13.54
N LEU A 164 -33.36 -8.11 13.04
CA LEU A 164 -34.56 -7.30 12.97
C LEU A 164 -35.50 -7.68 14.13
N PHE A 165 -35.82 -6.70 14.97
CA PHE A 165 -36.87 -6.73 15.97
C PHE A 165 -38.14 -6.09 15.37
N ASN A 166 -39.08 -6.92 14.93
CA ASN A 166 -40.36 -6.47 14.37
C ASN A 166 -41.42 -6.45 15.48
N ILE A 167 -41.69 -5.26 16.01
CA ILE A 167 -42.58 -4.98 17.12
C ILE A 167 -43.97 -4.67 16.57
N GLY A 168 -44.84 -5.69 16.59
CA GLY A 168 -46.25 -5.55 16.21
C GLY A 168 -47.16 -5.33 17.42
N LYS A 169 -48.47 -5.30 17.17
CA LYS A 169 -49.49 -5.03 18.19
C LYS A 169 -49.51 -6.03 19.35
N ASP A 170 -49.41 -7.32 19.06
CA ASP A 170 -49.60 -8.41 20.04
C ASP A 170 -48.35 -9.31 20.18
N SER A 171 -47.28 -9.01 19.43
CA SER A 171 -46.06 -9.82 19.41
C SER A 171 -44.83 -9.07 18.89
N VAL A 172 -43.66 -9.46 19.39
CA VAL A 172 -42.35 -9.15 18.78
C VAL A 172 -41.84 -10.37 18.03
N SER A 173 -41.63 -10.25 16.72
CA SER A 173 -40.95 -11.28 15.93
C SER A 173 -39.51 -10.84 15.67
N VAL A 174 -38.56 -11.70 16.02
CA VAL A 174 -37.13 -11.43 15.83
C VAL A 174 -36.60 -12.25 14.67
N TYR A 175 -35.90 -11.62 13.74
CA TYR A 175 -35.35 -12.28 12.56
C TYR A 175 -33.85 -12.02 12.43
N GLU A 176 -33.09 -13.05 12.09
CA GLU A 176 -31.78 -12.91 11.48
C GLU A 176 -31.97 -12.64 10.00
N ILE A 177 -31.40 -11.55 9.50
CA ILE A 177 -31.34 -11.22 8.08
C ILE A 177 -29.92 -11.50 7.63
N SER A 178 -29.75 -12.33 6.61
CA SER A 178 -28.41 -12.72 6.12
C SER A 178 -28.06 -12.08 4.80
N ASP A 179 -26.95 -11.33 4.79
CA ASP A 179 -26.39 -10.71 3.59
C ASP A 179 -25.43 -11.63 2.83
N ASN A 180 -24.93 -12.71 3.46
CA ASN A 180 -23.90 -13.58 2.89
C ASN A 180 -24.38 -14.92 2.35
N ALA A 181 -25.69 -15.13 2.28
CA ALA A 181 -26.23 -16.43 1.96
C ALA A 181 -26.19 -16.71 0.45
N TRP A 182 -25.00 -17.02 -0.09
CA TRP A 182 -24.81 -17.63 -1.41
C TRP A 182 -24.81 -19.17 -1.35
N ASN A 183 -24.71 -19.79 -0.16
CA ASN A 183 -24.90 -21.24 -0.04
C ASN A 183 -26.39 -21.58 0.10
N ASP A 184 -26.88 -22.51 -0.71
CA ASP A 184 -28.27 -22.92 -0.98
C ASP A 184 -29.15 -23.37 0.22
N ASN A 185 -28.79 -23.10 1.47
CA ASN A 185 -29.57 -23.53 2.65
C ASN A 185 -29.77 -22.47 3.75
N VAL A 186 -29.40 -21.20 3.53
CA VAL A 186 -29.69 -20.14 4.50
C VAL A 186 -30.76 -19.19 3.94
N PRO A 187 -31.99 -19.20 4.49
CA PRO A 187 -33.02 -18.25 4.08
C PRO A 187 -32.51 -16.83 4.37
N TYR A 188 -32.75 -15.92 3.41
CA TYR A 188 -32.42 -14.48 3.54
C TYR A 188 -32.93 -13.88 4.86
N LYS A 189 -34.06 -14.41 5.35
CA LYS A 189 -34.69 -14.05 6.61
C LYS A 189 -34.99 -15.32 7.39
N LYS A 190 -34.39 -15.48 8.57
CA LYS A 190 -34.60 -16.61 9.48
C LYS A 190 -35.26 -16.12 10.75
N LEU A 191 -36.41 -16.68 11.12
CA LEU A 191 -37.05 -16.38 12.40
C LEU A 191 -36.18 -16.92 13.54
N LEU A 192 -35.78 -16.06 14.46
CA LEU A 192 -35.02 -16.41 15.67
C LEU A 192 -35.94 -16.67 16.86
N GLY A 193 -37.08 -15.97 16.92
CA GLY A 193 -38.10 -16.20 17.94
C GLY A 193 -39.31 -15.28 17.78
N THR A 194 -40.37 -15.57 18.52
CA THR A 194 -41.58 -14.73 18.61
C THR A 194 -42.02 -14.66 20.06
N PHE A 195 -42.24 -13.45 20.55
CA PHE A 195 -42.54 -13.15 21.94
C PHE A 195 -43.87 -12.42 22.02
N HIS A 196 -44.78 -12.88 22.87
CA HIS A 196 -46.08 -12.25 23.04
C HIS A 196 -45.97 -10.97 23.84
N VAL A 197 -46.75 -9.97 23.44
CA VAL A 197 -46.88 -8.69 24.15
C VAL A 197 -48.35 -8.53 24.53
N THR A 198 -48.62 -8.14 25.76
CA THR A 198 -50.00 -8.04 26.29
C THR A 198 -50.67 -6.70 25.96
N GLU A 199 -49.89 -5.70 25.58
CA GLU A 199 -50.35 -4.34 25.30
C GLU A 199 -49.60 -3.75 24.10
N HIS A 200 -50.24 -2.80 23.41
CA HIS A 200 -49.61 -2.10 22.30
C HIS A 200 -48.46 -1.23 22.82
N ALA A 201 -47.26 -1.40 22.26
CA ALA A 201 -46.07 -0.67 22.67
C ALA A 201 -45.96 0.69 21.99
N ASP A 202 -45.67 1.73 22.77
CA ASP A 202 -45.33 3.08 22.28
C ASP A 202 -43.91 3.50 22.68
N SER A 203 -43.20 2.63 23.42
CA SER A 203 -41.80 2.80 23.78
C SER A 203 -41.08 1.46 23.84
N LEU A 204 -39.79 1.46 23.48
CA LEU A 204 -38.91 0.31 23.62
C LEU A 204 -37.57 0.71 24.24
N GLU A 205 -36.94 -0.28 24.88
CA GLU A 205 -35.55 -0.26 25.27
C GLU A 205 -34.90 -1.59 24.90
N LEU A 206 -33.92 -1.56 24.00
CA LEU A 206 -33.15 -2.71 23.54
C LEU A 206 -31.71 -2.58 24.05
N SER A 207 -31.28 -3.46 24.94
CA SER A 207 -29.88 -3.56 25.36
C SER A 207 -29.21 -4.78 24.75
N VAL A 208 -28.03 -4.58 24.17
CA VAL A 208 -27.17 -5.64 23.63
C VAL A 208 -25.91 -5.68 24.47
N ASN A 209 -25.57 -6.83 25.04
CA ASN A 209 -24.35 -7.05 25.82
C ASN A 209 -23.69 -8.35 25.36
N LYS A 210 -22.76 -8.24 24.41
CA LYS A 210 -21.95 -9.28 23.76
C LYS A 210 -22.77 -10.45 23.24
N THR A 211 -23.31 -11.23 24.17
CA THR A 211 -24.16 -12.38 23.92
C THR A 211 -25.64 -12.12 24.18
N ASN A 212 -26.00 -11.28 25.13
CA ASN A 212 -27.39 -11.15 25.57
C ASN A 212 -28.10 -9.99 24.89
N VAL A 213 -29.39 -10.18 24.63
CA VAL A 213 -30.29 -9.11 24.20
C VAL A 213 -31.42 -9.02 25.21
N LEU A 214 -31.63 -7.81 25.72
CA LEU A 214 -32.73 -7.46 26.60
C LEU A 214 -33.64 -6.50 25.84
N LEU A 215 -34.90 -6.87 25.63
CA LEU A 215 -35.91 -5.96 25.07
C LEU A 215 -36.97 -5.68 26.13
N TYR A 216 -37.19 -4.41 26.42
CA TYR A 216 -38.33 -3.93 27.19
C TYR A 216 -39.27 -3.15 26.27
N LEU A 217 -40.58 -3.35 26.43
CA LEU A 217 -41.63 -2.55 25.80
C LEU A 217 -42.48 -1.92 26.89
N ASN A 218 -42.70 -0.60 26.85
CA ASN A 218 -43.41 0.15 27.90
C ASN A 218 -42.91 -0.16 29.33
N GLY A 219 -41.60 -0.39 29.48
CA GLY A 219 -40.95 -0.79 30.74
C GLY A 219 -41.15 -2.26 31.17
N GLN A 220 -41.93 -3.05 30.43
CA GLN A 220 -42.09 -4.49 30.67
C GLN A 220 -41.05 -5.29 29.87
N LYS A 221 -40.40 -6.25 30.53
CA LYS A 221 -39.38 -7.11 29.92
C LYS A 221 -40.04 -8.15 28.99
N VAL A 222 -39.70 -8.14 27.71
CA VAL A 222 -40.25 -9.01 26.66
C VAL A 222 -39.25 -10.08 26.22
N ILE A 223 -37.97 -9.71 26.06
CA ILE A 223 -36.89 -10.64 25.70
C ILE A 223 -35.81 -10.55 26.79
N ASP A 224 -35.43 -11.71 27.33
CA ASP A 224 -34.37 -11.88 28.34
C ASP A 224 -33.66 -13.22 28.12
N GLU A 225 -33.27 -13.46 26.88
CA GLU A 225 -32.56 -14.67 26.49
C GLU A 225 -31.55 -14.37 25.39
N ASP A 226 -30.56 -15.25 25.27
CA ASP A 226 -29.65 -15.21 24.14
C ASP A 226 -30.35 -15.74 22.88
N ILE A 227 -30.91 -14.79 22.13
CA ILE A 227 -31.57 -15.03 20.85
C ILE A 227 -30.64 -14.77 19.65
N LEU A 228 -29.46 -14.21 19.88
CA LEU A 228 -28.51 -13.92 18.81
C LEU A 228 -27.87 -15.24 18.31
N PRO A 229 -27.53 -15.35 17.02
CA PRO A 229 -26.93 -16.57 16.47
C PRO A 229 -25.69 -17.06 17.26
N LYS A 230 -25.75 -18.27 17.82
CA LYS A 230 -24.74 -18.84 18.77
C LYS A 230 -23.56 -19.59 18.12
N ASN A 231 -23.72 -20.11 16.90
CA ASN A 231 -22.75 -21.02 16.25
C ASN A 231 -21.81 -20.32 15.26
N ILE A 232 -21.65 -19.02 15.39
CA ILE A 232 -20.78 -18.24 14.54
C ILE A 232 -19.64 -17.81 15.44
N ILE A 233 -18.40 -18.18 15.08
CA ILE A 233 -17.21 -17.61 15.73
C ILE A 233 -17.49 -16.12 15.83
N ASN A 234 -17.40 -15.55 17.04
CA ASN A 234 -17.67 -14.15 17.25
C ASN A 234 -16.63 -13.36 16.43
N GLN A 235 -16.99 -13.11 15.18
CA GLN A 235 -16.34 -12.23 14.23
C GLN A 235 -17.36 -11.13 13.99
N PRO A 236 -17.69 -10.32 15.02
CA PRO A 236 -18.34 -9.06 14.75
C PRO A 236 -17.51 -8.40 13.64
N ARG A 237 -18.14 -7.65 12.71
CA ARG A 237 -17.40 -6.53 12.10
C ARG A 237 -16.72 -5.88 13.29
N LYS A 238 -15.40 -5.99 13.45
CA LYS A 238 -14.73 -5.78 14.75
C LYS A 238 -14.85 -4.33 15.27
N THR A 239 -15.67 -3.49 14.62
CA THR A 239 -15.50 -2.04 14.47
C THR A 239 -16.57 -1.33 13.63
N PHE A 240 -17.50 -2.00 12.93
CA PHE A 240 -18.75 -1.30 12.62
C PHE A 240 -19.45 -1.18 13.96
N LEU A 241 -19.12 -0.08 14.65
CA LEU A 241 -20.06 0.78 15.32
C LEU A 241 -21.46 0.28 15.03
N MET A 242 -22.03 -0.35 16.05
CA MET A 242 -23.42 -0.78 16.12
C MET A 242 -24.23 -0.13 15.00
N SER A 243 -24.57 -0.92 13.97
CA SER A 243 -25.38 -0.41 12.90
C SER A 243 -26.82 -0.50 13.38
N VAL A 244 -27.46 0.65 13.53
CA VAL A 244 -28.85 0.76 13.93
C VAL A 244 -29.64 1.21 12.72
N GLY A 245 -30.78 0.59 12.55
CA GLY A 245 -31.62 0.88 11.41
C GLY A 245 -33.09 0.65 11.68
N PHE A 246 -33.87 0.96 10.67
CA PHE A 246 -35.28 0.62 10.65
C PHE A 246 -35.55 -0.28 9.44
N ASN A 247 -36.50 -1.21 9.58
CA ASN A 247 -37.03 -2.01 8.49
C ASN A 247 -38.54 -2.13 8.66
N GLN A 248 -39.28 -1.23 8.01
CA GLN A 248 -40.73 -1.16 8.13
C GLN A 248 -41.33 -1.50 6.77
N LEU A 249 -42.07 -2.61 6.68
CA LEU A 249 -42.74 -3.05 5.46
C LEU A 249 -44.24 -2.79 5.57
N ASN A 250 -44.78 -2.01 4.64
CA ASN A 250 -46.19 -1.61 4.59
C ASN A 250 -46.70 -0.99 5.91
N SER A 251 -45.84 -0.23 6.58
CA SER A 251 -46.10 0.39 7.88
C SER A 251 -45.53 1.80 7.94
N VAL A 252 -46.12 2.62 8.80
CA VAL A 252 -45.65 3.97 9.11
C VAL A 252 -45.34 4.02 10.60
N ALA A 253 -44.11 4.40 10.94
CA ALA A 253 -43.73 4.70 12.31
C ALA A 253 -43.47 6.20 12.49
N GLU A 254 -44.19 6.80 13.42
CA GLU A 254 -43.90 8.14 13.94
C GLU A 254 -43.00 7.98 15.17
N ILE A 255 -41.77 8.46 15.12
CA ILE A 255 -40.78 8.36 16.19
C ILE A 255 -40.60 9.74 16.80
N SER A 256 -40.72 9.86 18.13
CA SER A 256 -40.58 11.15 18.84
C SER A 256 -39.30 11.26 19.66
N HIS A 257 -38.60 10.14 19.89
CA HIS A 257 -37.30 10.12 20.56
C HIS A 257 -36.55 8.85 20.17
N LEU A 258 -35.27 8.96 19.78
CA LEU A 258 -34.36 7.82 19.72
C LEU A 258 -33.06 8.19 20.42
N LYS A 259 -32.62 7.33 21.32
CA LYS A 259 -31.35 7.47 22.02
C LYS A 259 -30.56 6.18 21.96
N ILE A 260 -29.29 6.29 21.65
CA ILE A 260 -28.35 5.19 21.66
C ILE A 260 -27.20 5.53 22.60
N GLU A 261 -26.95 4.66 23.56
CA GLU A 261 -25.97 4.88 24.62
C GLU A 261 -25.20 3.63 24.96
N THR A 262 -24.00 3.81 25.51
CA THR A 262 -23.16 2.73 26.04
C THR A 262 -22.59 3.15 27.38
N ASN A 263 -22.73 2.30 28.40
CA ASN A 263 -22.31 2.57 29.78
C ASN A 263 -22.81 3.94 30.29
N ASN A 264 -22.01 5.00 30.13
CA ASN A 264 -22.27 6.37 30.58
C ASN A 264 -22.19 7.42 29.45
N LEU A 265 -22.12 6.99 28.20
CA LEU A 265 -21.95 7.87 27.04
C LEU A 265 -23.16 7.75 26.11
N VAL A 266 -23.72 8.89 25.73
CA VAL A 266 -24.73 8.99 24.67
C VAL A 266 -23.97 9.04 23.34
N LEU A 267 -24.10 7.97 22.54
CA LEU A 267 -23.45 7.85 21.23
C LEU A 267 -24.23 8.64 20.18
N GLN A 268 -25.56 8.59 20.26
CA GLN A 268 -26.47 9.32 19.41
C GLN A 268 -27.74 9.60 20.21
N GLU A 269 -28.23 10.82 20.19
CA GLU A 269 -29.59 11.14 20.68
C GLU A 269 -30.25 12.05 19.68
N ASP A 270 -31.43 11.64 19.22
CA ASP A 270 -32.15 12.29 18.16
C ASP A 270 -33.54 12.72 18.65
N ASN A 271 -33.75 14.03 18.65
CA ASN A 271 -35.06 14.68 18.75
C ASN A 271 -35.57 15.14 17.37
N PHE A 272 -34.87 14.73 16.32
CA PHE A 272 -35.10 14.93 14.89
C PHE A 272 -35.03 16.36 14.38
N GLU A 273 -34.99 17.37 15.27
CA GLU A 273 -34.69 18.75 14.90
C GLU A 273 -33.25 18.87 14.38
N ASN A 274 -32.34 18.07 14.95
CA ASN A 274 -30.91 18.23 14.78
C ASN A 274 -30.09 16.93 14.81
N GLY A 275 -30.66 15.75 14.60
CA GLY A 275 -29.87 14.51 14.58
C GLY A 275 -29.75 13.84 13.21
N LEU A 276 -28.83 12.88 13.14
CA LEU A 276 -28.42 12.16 11.93
C LEU A 276 -29.58 11.41 11.25
N LEU A 277 -30.59 11.01 12.03
CA LEU A 277 -31.71 10.20 11.55
C LEU A 277 -32.86 11.02 10.99
N SER A 278 -32.80 12.35 11.11
CA SER A 278 -33.78 13.24 10.47
C SER A 278 -33.85 13.06 8.94
N ALA A 279 -32.77 12.58 8.31
CA ALA A 279 -32.73 12.27 6.89
C ALA A 279 -33.52 11.01 6.50
N LEU A 280 -33.86 10.14 7.45
CA LEU A 280 -34.54 8.86 7.19
C LEU A 280 -36.00 9.01 6.75
N GLY A 281 -36.61 10.18 6.96
CA GLY A 281 -38.04 10.37 6.80
C GLY A 281 -38.47 11.84 6.84
N THR A 282 -39.75 12.09 7.11
CA THR A 282 -40.29 13.45 7.22
C THR A 282 -40.30 13.88 8.67
N TYR A 283 -39.63 14.98 8.99
CA TYR A 283 -39.61 15.56 10.33
C TYR A 283 -40.59 16.72 10.46
N GLU A 284 -41.58 16.60 11.36
CA GLU A 284 -42.52 17.68 11.70
C GLU A 284 -42.82 17.68 13.21
N ASN A 285 -42.82 18.86 13.84
CA ASN A 285 -43.22 19.06 15.24
C ASN A 285 -42.54 18.13 16.26
N GLY A 286 -41.23 17.87 16.13
CA GLY A 286 -40.50 17.00 17.06
C GLY A 286 -40.64 15.51 16.76
N LYS A 287 -41.21 15.12 15.61
CA LYS A 287 -41.47 13.72 15.28
C LYS A 287 -40.99 13.36 13.87
N LEU A 288 -40.31 12.24 13.75
CA LEU A 288 -39.85 11.65 12.49
C LEU A 288 -40.86 10.61 12.01
N THR A 289 -41.46 10.84 10.85
CA THR A 289 -42.31 9.86 10.18
C THR A 289 -41.50 9.07 9.17
N ILE A 290 -41.35 7.78 9.42
CA ILE A 290 -40.71 6.82 8.51
C ILE A 290 -41.82 6.02 7.84
N ASN A 291 -41.84 6.00 6.51
CA ASN A 291 -42.82 5.24 5.73
C ASN A 291 -42.10 4.27 4.81
N ASN A 292 -42.33 2.97 5.00
CA ASN A 292 -41.79 1.91 4.14
C ASN A 292 -40.28 2.00 3.88
N ALA A 293 -39.50 2.36 4.90
CA ALA A 293 -38.06 2.53 4.77
C ALA A 293 -37.28 1.35 5.34
N PHE A 294 -36.17 1.04 4.66
CA PHE A 294 -35.06 0.29 5.21
C PHE A 294 -33.82 1.18 5.18
N GLU A 295 -33.20 1.40 6.34
CA GLU A 295 -31.92 2.08 6.37
C GLU A 295 -31.11 1.59 7.55
N ILE A 296 -29.85 1.24 7.30
CA ILE A 296 -28.89 0.89 8.33
C ILE A 296 -27.86 2.01 8.34
N ILE A 297 -27.85 2.78 9.41
CA ILE A 297 -26.85 3.82 9.60
C ILE A 297 -25.81 3.38 10.62
N ASN A 298 -24.63 3.92 10.44
CA ASN A 298 -23.57 3.87 11.42
C ASN A 298 -23.48 5.26 12.07
N PRO A 299 -23.59 5.40 13.40
CA PRO A 299 -23.78 6.70 14.06
C PRO A 299 -22.52 7.57 14.15
N ILE A 300 -21.47 7.40 13.33
CA ILE A 300 -20.26 8.25 13.39
C ILE A 300 -20.01 8.96 12.06
N PRO A 301 -20.63 10.12 11.87
CA PRO A 301 -20.49 10.89 10.65
C PRO A 301 -19.07 11.43 10.49
N SER A 302 -18.71 11.67 9.23
CA SER A 302 -17.51 12.44 8.91
C SER A 302 -17.57 13.85 9.52
N VAL A 303 -16.41 14.34 9.94
CA VAL A 303 -16.27 15.73 10.42
C VAL A 303 -16.18 16.64 9.19
N ASN A 304 -17.11 17.58 9.09
CA ASN A 304 -17.11 18.58 8.01
C ASN A 304 -16.83 19.96 8.61
N LEU A 305 -15.93 20.71 7.99
CA LEU A 305 -15.44 22.00 8.46
C LEU A 305 -15.59 23.04 7.37
N ARG A 306 -15.83 24.31 7.73
CA ARG A 306 -15.74 25.42 6.79
C ARG A 306 -15.29 26.72 7.42
N LYS A 307 -14.74 27.61 6.57
CA LYS A 307 -14.41 28.98 6.89
C LYS A 307 -14.79 29.90 5.74
N ARG A 308 -15.57 30.93 6.07
CA ARG A 308 -15.89 32.05 5.17
C ARG A 308 -14.97 33.22 5.46
N PHE A 309 -14.54 33.91 4.41
CA PHE A 309 -13.68 35.09 4.47
C PHE A 309 -13.84 35.93 3.20
N ASN A 310 -13.38 37.18 3.23
CA ASN A 310 -13.48 38.09 2.09
C ASN A 310 -12.07 38.49 1.64
N ILE A 311 -11.93 38.75 0.34
CA ILE A 311 -10.71 39.30 -0.26
C ILE A 311 -11.07 40.62 -0.95
N GLU A 312 -10.36 41.69 -0.62
CA GLU A 312 -10.60 43.04 -1.18
C GLU A 312 -9.50 43.51 -2.14
N LYS A 313 -8.34 42.84 -2.12
CA LYS A 313 -7.15 43.22 -2.89
C LYS A 313 -6.87 42.24 -4.01
N ALA A 314 -6.31 42.72 -5.12
CA ALA A 314 -5.90 41.90 -6.25
C ALA A 314 -4.81 40.89 -5.83
N ILE A 315 -5.07 39.61 -6.07
CA ILE A 315 -4.21 38.48 -5.70
C ILE A 315 -3.05 38.35 -6.69
N LYS A 316 -1.82 38.22 -6.17
CA LYS A 316 -0.63 37.83 -6.94
C LYS A 316 -0.43 36.32 -6.92
N SER A 317 -0.58 35.69 -5.75
CA SER A 317 -0.51 34.24 -5.58
C SER A 317 -1.21 33.80 -4.29
N ALA A 318 -1.70 32.56 -4.26
CA ALA A 318 -2.22 31.94 -3.05
C ALA A 318 -1.77 30.48 -2.91
N ARG A 319 -1.41 30.07 -1.69
CA ARG A 319 -0.99 28.71 -1.35
C ARG A 319 -1.75 28.17 -0.15
N LEU A 320 -2.37 27.01 -0.30
CA LEU A 320 -2.96 26.28 0.83
C LEU A 320 -1.96 25.22 1.31
N TYR A 321 -1.54 25.35 2.56
CA TYR A 321 -0.83 24.32 3.32
C TYR A 321 -1.84 23.60 4.19
N ALA A 322 -1.96 22.28 4.08
CA ALA A 322 -2.99 21.52 4.79
C ALA A 322 -2.51 20.12 5.23
N SER A 323 -3.02 19.66 6.37
CA SER A 323 -2.80 18.33 6.90
C SER A 323 -3.96 17.87 7.78
N ALA A 324 -4.02 16.57 8.09
CA ALA A 324 -5.03 15.99 8.97
C ALA A 324 -4.43 14.92 9.89
N GLN A 325 -4.97 14.84 11.11
CA GLN A 325 -4.98 13.60 11.89
C GLN A 325 -6.14 12.76 11.37
N GLY A 326 -5.85 11.84 10.45
CA GLY A 326 -6.84 11.14 9.64
C GLY A 326 -6.65 11.48 8.17
N PHE A 327 -7.69 11.37 7.36
CA PHE A 327 -7.66 11.84 5.96
C PHE A 327 -8.48 13.11 5.78
N TYR A 328 -8.21 13.88 4.74
CA TYR A 328 -9.03 15.04 4.37
C TYR A 328 -9.21 15.21 2.87
N ASN A 329 -10.29 15.89 2.51
CA ASN A 329 -10.50 16.47 1.19
C ASN A 329 -10.94 17.93 1.36
N ALA A 330 -10.27 18.86 0.67
CA ALA A 330 -10.53 20.29 0.77
C ALA A 330 -11.11 20.82 -0.54
N CYS A 331 -12.04 21.75 -0.44
CA CYS A 331 -12.59 22.52 -1.54
C CYS A 331 -12.50 24.02 -1.25
N ILE A 332 -12.32 24.82 -2.30
CA ILE A 332 -12.41 26.27 -2.26
C ILE A 332 -13.52 26.68 -3.23
N ASN A 333 -14.49 27.45 -2.75
CA ASN A 333 -15.63 27.93 -3.57
C ASN A 333 -16.40 26.82 -4.30
N GLY A 334 -16.43 25.62 -3.72
CA GLY A 334 -17.11 24.44 -4.29
C GLY A 334 -16.24 23.58 -5.22
N GLU A 335 -15.03 24.03 -5.56
CA GLU A 335 -14.08 23.28 -6.38
C GLU A 335 -13.07 22.52 -5.51
N LYS A 336 -12.79 21.25 -5.85
CA LYS A 336 -11.79 20.44 -5.13
C LYS A 336 -10.41 21.05 -5.32
N VAL A 337 -9.67 21.23 -4.21
CA VAL A 337 -8.31 21.76 -4.22
C VAL A 337 -7.35 20.80 -4.95
N SER A 338 -7.59 19.50 -4.85
CA SER A 338 -6.87 18.50 -5.63
C SER A 338 -7.73 17.27 -5.92
N ASN A 339 -7.27 16.46 -6.88
CA ASN A 339 -7.84 15.15 -7.18
C ASN A 339 -7.10 14.03 -6.42
N ASP A 340 -6.38 14.38 -5.35
CA ASP A 340 -5.65 13.42 -4.55
C ASP A 340 -6.61 12.64 -3.66
N PHE A 341 -6.23 11.40 -3.38
CA PHE A 341 -6.90 10.54 -2.42
C PHE A 341 -6.06 10.42 -1.15
N TYR A 342 -6.74 10.25 -0.03
CA TYR A 342 -6.15 9.84 1.26
C TYR A 342 -5.06 10.78 1.80
N ASN A 343 -5.09 12.08 1.48
CA ASN A 343 -4.18 13.06 2.09
C ASN A 343 -4.38 13.10 3.61
N PRO A 344 -3.32 13.14 4.45
CA PRO A 344 -1.92 13.34 4.10
C PRO A 344 -1.09 12.05 3.89
N GLY A 345 -1.76 10.91 3.70
CA GLY A 345 -1.16 9.59 3.63
C GLY A 345 -0.86 9.00 4.99
N PHE A 346 -0.12 7.88 5.02
CA PHE A 346 0.14 7.14 6.25
C PHE A 346 1.60 7.26 6.69
N THR A 347 1.83 7.71 7.92
CA THR A 347 3.13 7.76 8.60
C THR A 347 2.94 7.29 10.05
N ASP A 348 4.01 7.13 10.82
CA ASP A 348 3.85 7.01 12.27
C ASP A 348 3.41 8.36 12.86
N TYR A 349 2.11 8.56 13.02
CA TYR A 349 1.53 9.83 13.46
C TYR A 349 1.93 10.25 14.88
N ARG A 350 2.59 9.37 15.66
CA ARG A 350 3.19 9.74 16.95
C ARG A 350 4.45 10.57 16.78
N LEU A 351 5.15 10.38 15.65
CA LEU A 351 6.40 11.07 15.32
C LEU A 351 6.18 12.18 14.30
N ARG A 352 5.52 11.88 13.19
CA ARG A 352 5.35 12.85 12.10
C ARG A 352 4.03 12.70 11.36
N ILE A 353 3.53 13.82 10.84
CA ILE A 353 2.43 13.87 9.87
C ILE A 353 2.89 14.74 8.69
N GLN A 354 2.58 14.30 7.47
CA GLN A 354 2.89 15.08 6.28
C GLN A 354 1.88 16.22 6.08
N TYR A 355 2.30 17.35 5.54
CA TYR A 355 1.38 18.37 5.00
C TYR A 355 1.55 18.49 3.49
N GLN A 356 0.48 18.90 2.80
CA GLN A 356 0.47 19.13 1.36
C GLN A 356 0.42 20.63 1.09
N THR A 357 0.97 21.04 -0.05
CA THR A 357 0.93 22.42 -0.52
C THR A 357 0.24 22.47 -1.87
N PHE A 358 -0.76 23.35 -2.00
CA PHE A 358 -1.53 23.51 -3.23
C PHE A 358 -1.46 24.94 -3.74
N ASP A 359 -1.30 25.11 -5.05
CA ASP A 359 -1.55 26.39 -5.72
C ASP A 359 -3.07 26.57 -5.87
N VAL A 360 -3.62 27.57 -5.18
CA VAL A 360 -5.06 27.87 -5.17
C VAL A 360 -5.34 29.28 -5.67
N THR A 361 -4.36 29.90 -6.34
CA THR A 361 -4.42 31.29 -6.81
C THR A 361 -5.68 31.56 -7.62
N ASP A 362 -5.97 30.69 -8.59
CA ASP A 362 -7.08 30.86 -9.53
C ASP A 362 -8.43 30.36 -8.98
N MET A 363 -8.46 29.80 -7.76
CA MET A 363 -9.69 29.30 -7.12
C MET A 363 -10.39 30.37 -6.27
N LEU A 364 -9.70 31.47 -5.97
CA LEU A 364 -10.20 32.54 -5.12
C LEU A 364 -10.95 33.59 -5.94
N ALA A 365 -12.02 34.14 -5.37
CA ALA A 365 -12.81 35.22 -5.96
C ALA A 365 -12.47 36.58 -5.32
N ASP A 366 -12.64 37.67 -6.06
CA ASP A 366 -12.45 39.06 -5.60
C ASP A 366 -13.60 39.58 -4.68
N ASP A 367 -14.08 38.74 -3.76
CA ASP A 367 -15.02 39.07 -2.68
C ASP A 367 -15.12 37.89 -1.69
N LYS A 368 -16.30 37.26 -1.57
CA LYS A 368 -16.59 36.19 -0.62
C LYS A 368 -15.98 34.88 -1.09
N ASN A 369 -15.25 34.26 -0.19
CA ASN A 369 -14.64 32.96 -0.37
C ASN A 369 -15.06 32.00 0.74
N VAL A 370 -15.08 30.71 0.43
CA VAL A 370 -15.21 29.63 1.42
C VAL A 370 -14.16 28.56 1.20
N ILE A 371 -13.49 28.15 2.27
CA ILE A 371 -12.78 26.87 2.31
C ILE A 371 -13.71 25.89 3.04
N SER A 372 -13.93 24.71 2.47
CA SER A 372 -14.66 23.61 3.12
C SER A 372 -13.83 22.34 3.08
N VAL A 373 -13.90 21.55 4.15
CA VAL A 373 -13.08 20.35 4.32
C VAL A 373 -13.95 19.24 4.88
N VAL A 374 -13.75 18.02 4.36
CA VAL A 374 -14.31 16.80 4.93
C VAL A 374 -13.17 15.95 5.47
N LEU A 375 -13.32 15.39 6.67
CA LEU A 375 -12.34 14.52 7.30
C LEU A 375 -12.81 13.07 7.33
N GLY A 376 -11.91 12.17 6.94
CA GLY A 376 -12.03 10.73 7.12
C GLY A 376 -11.18 10.23 8.29
N ARG A 377 -11.50 9.05 8.80
CA ARG A 377 -10.76 8.42 9.92
C ARG A 377 -9.32 8.07 9.54
N GLY A 378 -9.10 7.63 8.30
CA GLY A 378 -7.83 7.11 7.81
C GLY A 378 -7.21 6.09 8.77
N HIS A 379 -5.88 6.03 8.83
CA HIS A 379 -5.19 5.18 9.82
C HIS A 379 -5.10 5.79 11.23
N TYR A 380 -5.47 7.07 11.41
CA TYR A 380 -5.26 7.76 12.69
C TYR A 380 -6.23 7.25 13.76
N SER A 381 -7.52 7.36 13.47
CA SER A 381 -8.61 6.87 14.32
C SER A 381 -9.28 5.61 13.78
N GLY A 382 -9.16 5.35 12.47
CA GLY A 382 -9.61 4.12 11.81
C GLY A 382 -8.60 2.99 11.96
N PHE A 383 -8.76 1.92 11.17
CA PHE A 383 -7.94 0.73 11.28
C PHE A 383 -6.47 0.92 10.89
N CYS A 384 -5.61 0.24 11.63
CA CYS A 384 -4.20 0.03 11.31
C CYS A 384 -3.91 -1.48 11.32
N GLY A 385 -4.12 -2.11 10.16
CA GLY A 385 -4.05 -3.57 10.00
C GLY A 385 -4.80 -4.34 11.08
N TYR A 386 -4.21 -5.41 11.57
CA TYR A 386 -4.82 -6.23 12.62
C TYR A 386 -4.68 -5.67 14.04
N SER A 387 -3.84 -4.64 14.23
CA SER A 387 -3.70 -4.00 15.54
C SER A 387 -5.02 -3.38 15.99
N GLY A 388 -5.92 -3.10 15.05
CA GLY A 388 -7.24 -2.54 15.30
C GLY A 388 -7.27 -1.04 14.98
N ALA A 389 -8.32 -0.39 15.45
CA ALA A 389 -8.53 1.04 15.27
C ALA A 389 -7.99 1.86 16.45
N MET A 390 -7.93 3.19 16.31
CA MET A 390 -7.45 4.13 17.35
C MET A 390 -6.02 3.90 17.86
N ILE A 391 -5.14 3.35 17.02
CA ILE A 391 -3.73 3.15 17.41
C ILE A 391 -3.02 4.49 17.65
N TYR A 392 -3.42 5.56 16.95
CA TYR A 392 -2.77 6.86 17.05
C TYR A 392 -3.60 7.92 17.79
N GLY A 393 -4.93 7.91 17.64
CA GLY A 393 -5.80 8.80 18.37
C GLY A 393 -7.29 8.48 18.18
N LYS A 394 -8.14 9.15 18.97
CA LYS A 394 -9.59 8.88 19.00
C LYS A 394 -10.41 9.74 18.04
N GLU A 395 -9.88 10.91 17.68
CA GLU A 395 -10.64 11.92 16.95
C GLU A 395 -9.84 12.43 15.76
N SER A 396 -10.50 12.54 14.61
CA SER A 396 -9.87 13.17 13.45
C SER A 396 -9.87 14.70 13.61
N SER A 397 -8.79 15.33 13.16
CA SER A 397 -8.63 16.78 13.22
C SER A 397 -7.89 17.32 12.00
N PHE A 398 -8.04 18.61 11.74
CA PHE A 398 -7.53 19.29 10.56
C PHE A 398 -6.70 20.50 10.94
N ILE A 399 -5.65 20.77 10.18
CA ILE A 399 -4.85 21.98 10.32
C ILE A 399 -4.56 22.55 8.92
N ALA A 400 -4.78 23.86 8.75
CA ALA A 400 -4.50 24.52 7.48
C ALA A 400 -4.14 25.99 7.62
N MET A 401 -3.34 26.46 6.66
CA MET A 401 -2.92 27.83 6.49
C MET A 401 -2.99 28.17 4.99
N LEU A 402 -3.83 29.14 4.63
CA LEU A 402 -3.88 29.76 3.32
C LEU A 402 -3.07 31.05 3.36
N ASN A 403 -1.95 31.10 2.63
CA ASN A 403 -1.13 32.29 2.48
C ASN A 403 -1.48 32.98 1.15
N ILE A 404 -1.92 34.24 1.21
CA ILE A 404 -2.30 35.06 0.07
C ILE A 404 -1.31 36.20 -0.04
N VAL A 405 -0.68 36.35 -1.21
CA VAL A 405 0.19 37.47 -1.55
C VAL A 405 -0.55 38.36 -2.55
N TYR A 406 -0.61 39.65 -2.28
CA TYR A 406 -1.30 40.63 -3.12
C TYR A 406 -0.34 41.33 -4.10
N THR A 407 -0.89 41.93 -5.16
CA THR A 407 -0.08 42.65 -6.17
C THR A 407 0.58 43.92 -5.62
N ASP A 408 0.10 44.46 -4.49
CA ASP A 408 0.71 45.60 -3.79
C ASP A 408 1.90 45.20 -2.90
N GLY A 409 2.24 43.90 -2.85
CA GLY A 409 3.34 43.34 -2.05
C GLY A 409 2.97 42.99 -0.61
N THR A 410 1.73 43.26 -0.16
CA THR A 410 1.25 42.82 1.15
C THR A 410 0.79 41.36 1.11
N SER A 411 0.64 40.73 2.28
CA SER A 411 0.15 39.35 2.42
C SER A 411 -0.86 39.21 3.54
N GLU A 412 -1.73 38.21 3.41
CA GLU A 412 -2.73 37.82 4.40
C GLU A 412 -2.70 36.30 4.62
N VAL A 413 -2.94 35.87 5.86
CA VAL A 413 -2.99 34.45 6.23
C VAL A 413 -4.34 34.11 6.83
N ILE A 414 -5.06 33.20 6.18
CA ILE A 414 -6.28 32.58 6.73
C ILE A 414 -5.90 31.22 7.29
N LYS A 415 -6.16 30.98 8.57
CA LYS A 415 -5.70 29.76 9.27
C LYS A 415 -6.84 29.03 9.98
N THR A 416 -6.61 27.76 10.31
CA THR A 416 -7.48 27.00 11.21
C THR A 416 -7.42 27.56 12.62
N ASP A 417 -8.58 27.89 13.18
CA ASP A 417 -8.78 28.49 14.50
C ASP A 417 -10.23 28.29 14.96
N SER A 418 -10.57 28.81 16.15
CA SER A 418 -11.92 28.71 16.74
C SER A 418 -13.03 29.43 15.97
N SER A 419 -12.71 30.23 14.94
CA SER A 419 -13.71 30.91 14.13
C SER A 419 -14.35 30.03 13.07
N TRP A 420 -13.73 28.88 12.76
CA TRP A 420 -14.25 27.88 11.83
C TRP A 420 -15.57 27.28 12.32
N GLU A 421 -16.35 26.79 11.36
CA GLU A 421 -17.63 26.14 11.58
C GLU A 421 -17.49 24.63 11.32
N PHE A 422 -18.29 23.83 12.03
CA PHE A 422 -18.32 22.38 12.02
C PHE A 422 -19.74 21.87 11.76
N THR A 423 -19.86 20.73 11.08
CA THR A 423 -21.08 19.91 11.06
C THR A 423 -20.73 18.43 10.88
N ASP A 424 -21.56 17.56 11.45
CA ASP A 424 -21.60 16.11 11.25
C ASP A 424 -22.86 15.69 10.45
N LYS A 425 -23.65 16.66 9.97
CA LYS A 425 -24.85 16.45 9.14
C LYS A 425 -24.51 16.58 7.65
N ALA A 426 -23.72 15.63 7.19
CA ALA A 426 -23.12 15.63 5.86
C ALA A 426 -23.29 14.27 5.17
N PRO A 427 -23.08 14.19 3.84
CA PRO A 427 -23.31 12.96 3.10
C PRO A 427 -22.50 11.75 3.56
N ILE A 428 -21.23 11.92 3.92
CA ILE A 428 -20.43 10.79 4.42
C ILE A 428 -20.82 10.54 5.88
N SER A 429 -21.70 9.56 6.07
CA SER A 429 -22.24 9.17 7.37
C SER A 429 -21.33 8.19 8.11
N ASP A 430 -20.40 7.54 7.41
CA ASP A 430 -19.30 6.76 7.99
C ASP A 430 -18.23 6.50 6.94
N CYS A 431 -16.96 6.39 7.34
CA CYS A 431 -15.89 6.01 6.42
C CYS A 431 -14.70 5.39 7.15
N ASP A 432 -14.18 4.26 6.66
CA ASP A 432 -12.89 3.70 7.05
C ASP A 432 -12.15 3.17 5.83
N TYR A 433 -10.82 3.26 5.88
CA TYR A 433 -9.96 2.88 4.76
C TYR A 433 -10.07 1.40 4.37
N PHE A 434 -10.34 0.51 5.33
CA PHE A 434 -10.46 -0.93 5.14
C PHE A 434 -11.92 -1.37 4.96
N ASP A 435 -12.79 -0.84 5.82
CA ASP A 435 -14.15 -1.33 5.96
C ASP A 435 -15.10 -0.79 4.87
N GLY A 436 -14.88 0.43 4.38
CA GLY A 436 -15.69 1.07 3.35
C GLY A 436 -16.28 2.42 3.76
N GLU A 437 -17.12 2.99 2.90
CA GLU A 437 -17.76 4.29 3.07
C GLU A 437 -19.29 4.17 2.96
N SER A 438 -19.99 4.81 3.89
CA SER A 438 -21.44 5.01 3.82
C SER A 438 -21.73 6.45 3.45
N TYR A 439 -22.47 6.64 2.37
CA TYR A 439 -22.79 7.94 1.80
C TYR A 439 -24.31 8.09 1.61
N ASP A 440 -24.88 9.13 2.20
CA ASP A 440 -26.28 9.53 2.03
C ASP A 440 -26.39 10.82 1.21
N ALA A 441 -26.82 10.69 -0.05
CA ALA A 441 -26.95 11.82 -0.95
C ALA A 441 -28.04 12.82 -0.55
N ARG A 442 -28.99 12.42 0.32
CA ARG A 442 -30.04 13.32 0.83
C ARG A 442 -29.47 14.42 1.74
N LEU A 443 -28.32 14.16 2.36
CA LEU A 443 -27.64 15.09 3.26
C LEU A 443 -26.75 16.11 2.53
N ALA A 444 -26.65 16.05 1.21
CA ALA A 444 -25.82 16.95 0.41
C ALA A 444 -26.20 18.41 0.64
N TYR A 445 -25.19 19.28 0.72
CA TYR A 445 -25.37 20.70 1.01
C TYR A 445 -24.44 21.57 0.20
N ASN A 446 -24.75 22.86 0.13
CA ASN A 446 -23.87 23.87 -0.44
C ASN A 446 -23.08 24.55 0.70
N PRO A 447 -21.74 24.39 0.77
CA PRO A 447 -20.92 25.02 1.81
C PRO A 447 -21.02 26.55 1.83
N LEU A 448 -21.41 27.18 0.72
CA LEU A 448 -21.61 28.64 0.61
C LEU A 448 -22.95 29.12 1.20
N ALA A 449 -23.94 28.24 1.35
CA ALA A 449 -25.26 28.62 1.81
C ALA A 449 -25.27 28.89 3.33
N ASP A 450 -26.10 29.84 3.75
CA ASP A 450 -26.46 29.99 5.16
C ASP A 450 -27.33 28.81 5.58
N ASP A 451 -26.75 27.94 6.40
CA ASP A 451 -27.35 26.69 6.81
C ASP A 451 -27.14 26.52 8.32
N LYS A 452 -28.23 26.21 9.03
CA LYS A 452 -28.27 26.12 10.50
C LYS A 452 -27.55 24.87 11.04
N ARG A 453 -27.16 23.92 10.18
CA ARG A 453 -26.41 22.72 10.58
C ARG A 453 -24.99 23.03 11.08
N TRP A 454 -24.48 24.21 10.75
CA TRP A 454 -23.13 24.63 11.08
C TRP A 454 -23.06 25.27 12.46
N VAL A 455 -22.23 24.70 13.32
CA VAL A 455 -21.91 25.21 14.67
C VAL A 455 -20.43 25.55 14.76
N LYS A 456 -19.96 26.07 15.89
CA LYS A 456 -18.51 26.32 16.08
C LYS A 456 -17.74 25.01 16.19
N CYS A 457 -16.57 24.95 15.54
CA CYS A 457 -15.68 23.80 15.66
C CYS A 457 -15.02 23.72 17.05
N GLY A 458 -14.51 22.54 17.40
CA GLY A 458 -13.64 22.34 18.55
C GLY A 458 -12.17 22.60 18.23
N ILE A 459 -11.41 23.12 19.19
CA ILE A 459 -9.95 23.17 19.15
C ILE A 459 -9.41 21.86 19.76
N LYS A 460 -8.52 21.19 19.04
CA LYS A 460 -7.92 19.92 19.43
C LYS A 460 -6.49 20.12 19.92
N GLN A 461 -6.06 19.27 20.85
CA GLN A 461 -4.72 19.38 21.42
C GLN A 461 -3.66 19.00 20.38
N GLN A 462 -2.67 19.89 20.22
CA GLN A 462 -1.50 19.60 19.42
C GLN A 462 -0.66 18.50 20.10
N PRO A 463 -0.28 17.42 19.39
CA PRO A 463 0.67 16.47 19.92
C PRO A 463 2.03 17.15 20.12
N LYS A 464 2.53 17.19 21.36
CA LYS A 464 3.80 17.86 21.71
C LYS A 464 4.99 16.90 21.74
N LYS A 465 4.78 15.64 22.09
CA LYS A 465 5.82 14.60 22.17
C LYS A 465 5.30 13.26 21.66
N PRO A 466 6.18 12.42 21.07
CA PRO A 466 5.84 11.05 20.71
C PRO A 466 5.50 10.21 21.93
N VAL A 467 4.56 9.28 21.76
CA VAL A 467 4.28 8.23 22.75
C VAL A 467 4.97 6.95 22.26
N PRO A 468 6.16 6.57 22.79
CA PRO A 468 6.86 5.36 22.38
C PRO A 468 5.99 4.11 22.55
N THR A 469 6.15 3.13 21.65
CA THR A 469 5.43 1.85 21.77
C THR A 469 5.90 1.00 22.94
N ASN A 470 7.21 1.04 23.28
CA ASN A 470 7.82 0.17 24.30
C ASN A 470 9.03 0.85 25.03
N GLY A 471 8.88 2.02 25.66
CA GLY A 471 9.95 2.60 26.50
C GLY A 471 9.87 4.11 26.71
N THR A 472 11.01 4.79 26.82
CA THR A 472 11.09 6.25 26.98
C THR A 472 11.84 6.89 25.81
N LEU A 473 11.13 7.64 24.96
CA LEU A 473 11.70 8.59 24.02
C LEU A 473 11.64 9.97 24.69
N SER A 474 12.72 10.42 25.33
CA SER A 474 12.72 11.70 26.07
C SER A 474 12.97 12.91 25.18
N ASP A 475 13.72 12.72 24.09
CA ASP A 475 14.36 13.79 23.29
C ASP A 475 13.93 13.77 21.80
N THR A 476 12.67 13.48 21.52
CA THR A 476 12.13 13.56 20.16
C THR A 476 10.86 14.38 20.17
N ASP A 477 10.76 15.35 19.26
CA ASP A 477 9.57 16.19 19.10
C ASP A 477 8.72 15.69 17.93
N PHE A 478 7.41 15.91 18.04
CA PHE A 478 6.47 15.71 16.95
C PHE A 478 6.76 16.67 15.79
N LYS A 479 6.62 16.21 14.54
CA LYS A 479 6.92 17.02 13.35
C LYS A 479 5.77 17.05 12.33
N LEU A 480 5.47 18.25 11.84
CA LEU A 480 4.82 18.42 10.54
C LEU A 480 5.91 18.55 9.48
N THR A 481 5.87 17.70 8.45
CA THR A 481 6.87 17.67 7.38
C THR A 481 6.22 17.85 6.03
N ALA A 482 6.84 18.54 5.07
CA ALA A 482 6.34 18.54 3.70
C ALA A 482 6.12 17.11 3.19
N GLN A 483 5.11 16.98 2.32
CA GLN A 483 4.87 15.75 1.60
C GLN A 483 6.14 15.32 0.84
N LYS A 484 6.50 14.05 1.04
CA LYS A 484 7.57 13.37 0.30
C LYS A 484 6.96 12.32 -0.63
N GLY A 485 7.36 12.37 -1.90
CA GLY A 485 6.79 11.53 -2.95
C GLY A 485 5.41 11.99 -3.41
N ASN A 486 4.86 11.29 -4.40
CA ASN A 486 3.59 11.64 -5.02
C ASN A 486 2.40 11.35 -4.10
N THR A 487 1.32 12.11 -4.27
CA THR A 487 0.01 11.81 -3.66
C THR A 487 -0.64 10.62 -4.36
N ALA A 488 -1.60 9.98 -3.70
CA ALA A 488 -2.37 8.90 -4.31
C ALA A 488 -3.36 9.48 -5.33
N LYS A 489 -3.37 8.99 -6.56
CA LYS A 489 -4.24 9.47 -7.64
C LYS A 489 -4.78 8.31 -8.46
N ILE A 490 -5.87 8.57 -9.19
CA ILE A 490 -6.37 7.62 -10.19
C ILE A 490 -5.36 7.53 -11.33
N ILE A 491 -4.82 6.34 -11.55
CA ILE A 491 -3.85 6.07 -12.62
C ILE A 491 -4.50 5.36 -13.82
N LYS A 492 -5.64 4.68 -13.61
CA LYS A 492 -6.36 3.97 -14.67
C LYS A 492 -7.82 3.70 -14.31
N ASN A 493 -8.68 3.79 -15.32
CA ASN A 493 -10.09 3.40 -15.23
C ASN A 493 -10.32 2.05 -15.92
N PHE A 494 -11.17 1.21 -15.32
CA PHE A 494 -11.60 -0.09 -15.85
C PHE A 494 -13.12 -0.11 -15.95
N VAL A 495 -13.65 -0.47 -17.11
CA VAL A 495 -15.11 -0.57 -17.31
C VAL A 495 -15.58 -1.94 -16.84
N GLY A 496 -16.44 -1.96 -15.83
CA GLY A 496 -17.03 -3.17 -15.27
C GLY A 496 -18.03 -3.80 -16.25
N LYS A 497 -17.95 -5.12 -16.38
CA LYS A 497 -18.86 -5.92 -17.20
C LYS A 497 -19.75 -6.76 -16.32
N PHE A 498 -21.05 -6.73 -16.58
CA PHE A 498 -22.00 -7.59 -15.89
C PHE A 498 -21.64 -9.07 -16.08
N VAL A 499 -21.60 -9.82 -14.98
CA VAL A 499 -21.25 -11.25 -14.94
C VAL A 499 -22.51 -12.09 -14.72
N CYS A 500 -23.18 -11.90 -13.59
CA CYS A 500 -24.36 -12.67 -13.22
C CYS A 500 -25.31 -11.87 -12.31
N GLU A 501 -26.53 -12.38 -12.25
CA GLU A 501 -27.55 -12.01 -11.28
C GLU A 501 -27.93 -13.27 -10.51
N ASN A 502 -28.11 -13.16 -9.20
CA ASN A 502 -28.52 -14.28 -8.38
C ASN A 502 -30.01 -14.24 -8.03
N PRO A 503 -30.58 -15.34 -7.51
CA PRO A 503 -31.99 -15.39 -7.11
C PRO A 503 -32.41 -14.40 -6.00
N LYS A 504 -31.46 -13.64 -5.44
CA LYS A 504 -31.66 -12.60 -4.41
C LYS A 504 -31.47 -11.19 -4.97
N ASN A 505 -31.44 -11.01 -6.29
CA ASN A 505 -31.22 -9.73 -6.97
C ASN A 505 -29.87 -9.06 -6.61
N HIS A 506 -28.81 -9.85 -6.46
CA HIS A 506 -27.44 -9.33 -6.41
C HIS A 506 -26.84 -9.34 -7.82
N PHE A 507 -26.20 -8.25 -8.21
CA PHE A 507 -25.64 -8.05 -9.54
C PHE A 507 -24.12 -7.99 -9.45
N VAL A 508 -23.43 -8.96 -10.06
CA VAL A 508 -21.96 -9.04 -10.04
C VAL A 508 -21.38 -8.46 -11.33
N TYR A 509 -20.33 -7.65 -11.20
CA TYR A 509 -19.57 -7.05 -12.28
C TYR A 509 -18.08 -7.45 -12.18
N ASP A 510 -17.43 -7.72 -13.31
CA ASP A 510 -15.99 -7.97 -13.43
C ASP A 510 -15.33 -6.78 -14.12
N VAL A 511 -14.39 -6.10 -13.45
CA VAL A 511 -13.61 -5.00 -14.05
C VAL A 511 -12.42 -5.49 -14.87
N GLY A 512 -12.19 -6.81 -14.93
CA GLY A 512 -11.23 -7.51 -15.77
C GLY A 512 -9.79 -7.54 -15.24
N GLN A 513 -9.55 -6.87 -14.11
CA GLN A 513 -8.24 -6.75 -13.46
C GLN A 513 -8.47 -6.71 -11.95
N ASN A 514 -7.73 -7.52 -11.19
CA ASN A 514 -7.60 -7.33 -9.74
C ASN A 514 -6.80 -6.04 -9.51
N MET A 515 -7.51 -4.96 -9.18
CA MET A 515 -7.01 -3.60 -9.01
C MET A 515 -7.21 -3.12 -7.58
N VAL A 516 -6.62 -1.98 -7.24
CA VAL A 516 -6.73 -1.38 -5.91
C VAL A 516 -7.20 0.06 -6.05
N GLY A 517 -8.17 0.45 -5.24
CA GLY A 517 -8.75 1.78 -5.25
C GLY A 517 -10.24 1.72 -4.93
N ALA A 518 -11.03 2.44 -5.71
CA ALA A 518 -12.47 2.58 -5.49
C ALA A 518 -13.25 2.31 -6.78
N ILE A 519 -14.58 2.36 -6.73
CA ILE A 519 -15.42 2.41 -7.94
C ILE A 519 -15.93 3.82 -8.21
N LYS A 520 -16.37 4.02 -9.45
CA LYS A 520 -17.33 5.04 -9.85
C LYS A 520 -18.62 4.34 -10.23
N LEU A 521 -19.64 4.48 -9.39
CA LEU A 521 -20.99 3.96 -9.64
C LEU A 521 -21.85 5.06 -10.22
N LYS A 522 -22.49 4.79 -11.37
CA LYS A 522 -23.61 5.60 -11.85
C LYS A 522 -24.90 4.84 -11.65
N VAL A 523 -25.88 5.49 -11.05
CA VAL A 523 -27.11 4.84 -10.61
C VAL A 523 -28.31 5.77 -10.73
N LYS A 524 -29.50 5.19 -10.79
CA LYS A 524 -30.78 5.91 -10.72
C LYS A 524 -31.76 5.15 -9.84
N GLY A 525 -32.66 5.87 -9.18
CA GLY A 525 -33.66 5.28 -8.31
C GLY A 525 -34.45 6.34 -7.56
N LYS A 526 -35.31 5.89 -6.66
CA LYS A 526 -36.11 6.77 -5.79
C LYS A 526 -35.25 7.27 -4.62
N CYS A 527 -35.55 8.48 -4.18
CA CYS A 527 -34.99 9.02 -2.94
C CYS A 527 -35.19 8.04 -1.78
N GLY A 528 -34.14 7.81 -0.98
CA GLY A 528 -34.14 6.89 0.15
C GLY A 528 -33.87 5.41 -0.18
N GLN A 529 -33.83 5.01 -1.46
CA GLN A 529 -33.33 3.67 -1.79
C GLN A 529 -31.84 3.60 -1.46
N SER A 530 -31.42 2.53 -0.78
CA SER A 530 -30.04 2.33 -0.34
C SER A 530 -29.42 1.11 -1.02
N ILE A 531 -28.21 1.26 -1.52
CA ILE A 531 -27.47 0.26 -2.28
C ILE A 531 -26.23 -0.13 -1.49
N LYS A 532 -25.93 -1.43 -1.48
CA LYS A 532 -24.75 -2.02 -0.89
C LYS A 532 -23.82 -2.52 -2.00
N ILE A 533 -22.54 -2.20 -1.88
CA ILE A 533 -21.51 -2.52 -2.85
C ILE A 533 -20.43 -3.32 -2.12
N ARG A 534 -20.15 -4.54 -2.57
CA ARG A 534 -19.13 -5.42 -1.98
C ARG A 534 -18.07 -5.79 -2.99
N TYR A 535 -16.86 -6.05 -2.48
CA TYR A 535 -15.69 -6.24 -3.31
C TYR A 535 -15.06 -7.61 -3.08
N GLY A 536 -14.66 -8.29 -4.16
CA GLY A 536 -13.99 -9.58 -4.12
C GLY A 536 -12.87 -9.71 -5.15
N GLU A 537 -11.82 -10.45 -4.82
CA GLU A 537 -10.70 -10.71 -5.75
C GLU A 537 -11.01 -11.85 -6.73
N MET A 538 -11.82 -12.81 -6.29
CA MET A 538 -12.17 -14.03 -7.03
C MET A 538 -13.68 -14.27 -7.00
N THR A 539 -14.15 -15.20 -7.83
CA THR A 539 -15.52 -15.72 -7.79
C THR A 539 -15.53 -17.23 -7.57
N HIS A 540 -16.63 -17.72 -7.04
CA HIS A 540 -17.02 -19.13 -7.12
C HIS A 540 -17.46 -19.48 -8.55
N LYS A 541 -17.60 -20.78 -8.86
CA LYS A 541 -17.95 -21.27 -10.21
C LYS A 541 -19.31 -20.77 -10.73
N ASP A 542 -20.22 -20.46 -9.82
CA ASP A 542 -21.56 -19.91 -10.06
C ASP A 542 -21.56 -18.36 -10.23
N GLY A 543 -20.39 -17.71 -10.12
CA GLY A 543 -20.23 -16.27 -10.29
C GLY A 543 -20.36 -15.46 -9.00
N CYS A 544 -20.63 -16.10 -7.84
CA CYS A 544 -20.66 -15.41 -6.55
C CYS A 544 -19.27 -14.85 -6.22
N ILE A 545 -19.18 -13.65 -5.67
CA ILE A 545 -17.90 -13.12 -5.21
C ILE A 545 -17.37 -13.93 -4.01
N TYR A 546 -16.07 -14.20 -4.01
CA TYR A 546 -15.36 -14.85 -2.91
C TYR A 546 -14.74 -13.78 -2.00
N ILE A 547 -15.22 -13.74 -0.76
CA ILE A 547 -14.82 -12.71 0.22
C ILE A 547 -14.33 -13.28 1.56
N LYS A 548 -14.15 -14.61 1.67
CA LYS A 548 -13.70 -15.22 2.93
C LYS A 548 -12.27 -14.84 3.28
N ASN A 549 -11.42 -14.62 2.28
CA ASN A 549 -10.02 -14.22 2.47
C ASN A 549 -9.85 -12.77 2.94
N LEU A 550 -10.91 -11.95 2.92
CA LEU A 550 -10.89 -10.58 3.46
C LEU A 550 -10.84 -10.55 5.01
N ARG A 551 -11.13 -11.69 5.64
CA ARG A 551 -11.21 -11.88 7.09
C ARG A 551 -12.17 -10.88 7.73
N SER A 552 -11.69 -9.98 8.59
CA SER A 552 -12.54 -9.01 9.29
C SER A 552 -12.74 -7.69 8.55
N ALA A 553 -12.04 -7.42 7.44
CA ALA A 553 -12.27 -6.22 6.65
C ALA A 553 -13.59 -6.36 5.89
N ALA A 554 -14.52 -5.44 6.11
CA ALA A 554 -15.84 -5.53 5.49
C ALA A 554 -15.78 -5.35 3.98
N ASN A 555 -14.92 -4.45 3.48
CA ASN A 555 -14.84 -4.04 2.06
C ASN A 555 -16.25 -3.84 1.48
N THR A 556 -17.01 -2.94 2.09
CA THR A 556 -18.39 -2.69 1.73
C THR A 556 -18.71 -1.22 1.76
N ASP A 557 -19.14 -0.67 0.64
CA ASP A 557 -19.67 0.68 0.57
C ASP A 557 -21.21 0.67 0.57
N ILE A 558 -21.79 1.75 1.06
CA ILE A 558 -23.24 1.98 1.08
C ILE A 558 -23.54 3.33 0.44
N TYR A 559 -24.49 3.36 -0.48
CA TYR A 559 -24.95 4.58 -1.13
C TYR A 559 -26.48 4.72 -1.05
N THR A 560 -26.96 5.78 -0.40
CA THR A 560 -28.39 6.11 -0.33
C THR A 560 -28.72 7.26 -1.28
N LEU A 561 -29.67 7.01 -2.18
CA LEU A 561 -30.04 7.90 -3.27
C LEU A 561 -30.86 9.10 -2.81
N CYS A 562 -30.70 10.24 -3.48
CA CYS A 562 -31.53 11.43 -3.28
C CYS A 562 -32.66 11.59 -4.32
N GLY A 563 -32.74 10.68 -5.31
CA GLY A 563 -33.83 10.60 -6.29
C GLY A 563 -33.63 11.44 -7.55
N ARG A 564 -32.37 11.67 -7.98
CA ARG A 564 -32.08 12.36 -9.26
C ARG A 564 -32.13 11.37 -10.43
N ASP A 565 -32.29 11.89 -11.65
CA ASP A 565 -32.34 11.07 -12.88
C ASP A 565 -31.09 10.20 -13.07
N THR A 566 -29.94 10.69 -12.63
CA THR A 566 -28.68 9.96 -12.55
C THR A 566 -27.86 10.53 -11.39
N GLU A 567 -27.36 9.64 -10.56
CA GLU A 567 -26.50 9.93 -9.42
C GLU A 567 -25.15 9.24 -9.62
N GLU A 568 -24.08 9.88 -9.13
CA GLU A 568 -22.72 9.37 -9.21
C GLU A 568 -22.13 9.25 -7.81
N PHE A 569 -21.51 8.11 -7.55
CA PHE A 569 -20.85 7.80 -6.28
C PHE A 569 -19.41 7.33 -6.52
N ILE A 570 -18.48 7.97 -5.81
CA ILE A 570 -17.09 7.55 -5.69
C ILE A 570 -16.76 7.63 -4.18
N PRO A 571 -16.44 6.52 -3.51
CA PRO A 571 -15.96 6.54 -2.14
C PRO A 571 -14.78 7.50 -1.98
N THR A 572 -14.81 8.34 -0.96
CA THR A 572 -13.81 9.40 -0.76
C THR A 572 -12.62 8.92 0.07
N PHE A 573 -12.87 8.15 1.13
CA PHE A 573 -11.85 7.75 2.10
C PHE A 573 -11.65 6.23 2.23
N ALA A 574 -12.38 5.43 1.47
CA ALA A 574 -12.23 3.97 1.41
C ALA A 574 -11.35 3.53 0.22
N SER A 575 -10.67 2.38 0.39
CA SER A 575 -9.96 1.69 -0.68
C SER A 575 -10.17 0.18 -0.56
N HIS A 576 -10.20 -0.51 -1.70
CA HIS A 576 -10.44 -1.94 -1.79
C HIS A 576 -9.49 -2.56 -2.80
N GLY A 577 -9.03 -3.79 -2.54
CA GLY A 577 -8.38 -4.66 -3.52
C GLY A 577 -9.40 -5.63 -4.11
N PHE A 578 -9.70 -5.52 -5.41
CA PHE A 578 -10.79 -6.27 -6.03
C PHE A 578 -10.67 -6.39 -7.54
N ARG A 579 -11.33 -7.43 -8.07
CA ARG A 579 -11.67 -7.58 -9.49
C ARG A 579 -13.17 -7.57 -9.72
N TYR A 580 -13.92 -8.11 -8.75
CA TYR A 580 -15.35 -8.29 -8.84
C TYR A 580 -16.07 -7.37 -7.85
N VAL A 581 -17.16 -6.78 -8.32
CA VAL A 581 -18.03 -5.89 -7.56
C VAL A 581 -19.41 -6.50 -7.54
N GLU A 582 -19.96 -6.75 -6.35
CA GLU A 582 -21.34 -7.15 -6.16
C GLU A 582 -22.16 -5.94 -5.72
N ILE A 583 -23.26 -5.66 -6.41
CA ILE A 583 -24.22 -4.61 -6.07
C ILE A 583 -25.53 -5.26 -5.70
N SER A 584 -26.05 -4.91 -4.53
CA SER A 584 -27.32 -5.40 -4.00
C SER A 584 -28.06 -4.26 -3.31
N GLY A 585 -29.35 -4.46 -3.05
CA GLY A 585 -30.08 -3.52 -2.20
C GLY A 585 -29.61 -3.67 -0.77
N ASN A 586 -29.37 -2.54 -0.09
CA ASN A 586 -29.15 -2.55 1.35
C ASN A 586 -30.54 -2.64 1.99
N GLY A 587 -31.01 -3.88 2.22
CA GLY A 587 -32.32 -4.23 2.80
C GLY A 587 -33.57 -3.66 2.12
N CYS A 588 -33.45 -3.28 0.85
CA CYS A 588 -34.56 -3.04 -0.06
C CYS A 588 -34.34 -3.85 -1.34
N ASP A 589 -35.40 -4.05 -2.12
CA ASP A 589 -35.24 -4.63 -3.46
C ASP A 589 -34.74 -3.56 -4.43
N ILE A 590 -33.77 -3.93 -5.26
CA ILE A 590 -33.30 -3.12 -6.39
C ILE A 590 -33.34 -3.97 -7.67
N SER A 591 -33.48 -3.31 -8.82
CA SER A 591 -33.43 -3.95 -10.13
C SER A 591 -32.15 -3.59 -10.86
N LYS A 592 -31.69 -4.47 -11.77
CA LYS A 592 -30.52 -4.22 -12.61
C LYS A 592 -30.55 -2.87 -13.33
N ASP A 593 -31.72 -2.46 -13.82
CA ASP A 593 -31.91 -1.21 -14.57
C ASP A 593 -31.61 0.06 -13.77
N MET A 594 -31.48 -0.04 -12.44
CA MET A 594 -31.01 1.05 -11.59
C MET A 594 -29.51 1.31 -11.80
N ILE A 595 -28.72 0.28 -12.08
CA ILE A 595 -27.27 0.34 -12.22
C ILE A 595 -26.93 0.74 -13.66
N ILE A 596 -26.43 1.96 -13.85
CA ILE A 596 -26.12 2.52 -15.17
C ILE A 596 -24.71 2.11 -15.60
N SER A 597 -23.72 2.26 -14.72
CA SER A 597 -22.35 1.82 -14.97
C SER A 597 -21.61 1.56 -13.68
N VAL A 598 -20.64 0.64 -13.74
CA VAL A 598 -19.70 0.33 -12.65
C VAL A 598 -18.32 0.42 -13.25
N ASP A 599 -17.54 1.44 -12.88
CA ASP A 599 -16.16 1.59 -13.32
C ASP A 599 -15.21 1.40 -12.14
N GLY A 600 -14.17 0.59 -12.28
CA GLY A 600 -13.07 0.48 -11.32
C GLY A 600 -12.06 1.61 -11.52
N LEU A 601 -11.71 2.32 -10.45
CA LEU A 601 -10.72 3.40 -10.44
C LEU A 601 -9.45 2.91 -9.72
N ALA A 602 -8.42 2.54 -10.48
CA ALA A 602 -7.14 2.13 -9.90
C ALA A 602 -6.41 3.36 -9.35
N ILE A 603 -6.11 3.34 -8.05
CA ILE A 603 -5.48 4.44 -7.31
C ILE A 603 -4.10 3.97 -6.81
N SER A 604 -3.08 4.78 -7.04
CA SER A 604 -1.71 4.48 -6.61
C SER A 604 -0.90 5.76 -6.37
N ASN A 605 0.20 5.65 -5.63
CA ASN A 605 1.20 6.72 -5.53
C ASN A 605 2.28 6.62 -6.62
N ILE A 606 2.25 5.57 -7.44
CA ILE A 606 3.17 5.38 -8.57
C ILE A 606 2.40 5.26 -9.89
N ASP A 607 2.84 5.99 -10.90
CA ASP A 607 2.16 6.10 -12.20
C ASP A 607 3.12 6.10 -13.40
N ILE A 608 4.42 6.28 -13.16
CA ILE A 608 5.45 6.31 -14.21
C ILE A 608 6.03 4.90 -14.39
N VAL A 609 5.69 4.27 -15.51
CA VAL A 609 6.34 3.02 -15.96
C VAL A 609 7.74 3.34 -16.48
N THR A 610 8.75 2.65 -15.94
CA THR A 610 10.16 2.78 -16.37
C THR A 610 10.62 1.54 -17.13
N GLY A 611 10.01 0.38 -16.89
CA GLY A 611 10.35 -0.91 -17.46
C GLY A 611 9.28 -1.48 -18.38
N GLU A 612 9.68 -1.89 -19.57
CA GLU A 612 8.83 -2.64 -20.51
C GLU A 612 9.51 -3.97 -20.86
N PHE A 613 8.73 -5.04 -20.93
CA PHE A 613 9.21 -6.38 -21.30
C PHE A 613 8.13 -7.13 -22.09
N GLU A 614 8.55 -7.77 -23.17
CA GLU A 614 7.73 -8.64 -24.01
C GLU A 614 8.61 -9.78 -24.57
N CYS A 615 8.08 -10.99 -24.61
CA CYS A 615 8.74 -12.15 -25.20
C CYS A 615 7.76 -12.99 -26.05
N SER A 616 8.26 -14.03 -26.69
CA SER A 616 7.45 -14.92 -27.53
C SER A 616 6.44 -15.79 -26.77
N ASN A 617 6.56 -15.92 -25.44
CA ASN A 617 5.64 -16.71 -24.63
C ASN A 617 4.54 -15.80 -24.02
N PRO A 618 3.26 -15.94 -24.43
CA PRO A 618 2.19 -15.10 -23.95
C PRO A 618 1.88 -15.26 -22.45
N LEU A 619 2.17 -16.42 -21.85
CA LEU A 619 1.98 -16.64 -20.42
C LEU A 619 3.02 -15.87 -19.60
N ILE A 620 4.26 -15.77 -20.07
CA ILE A 620 5.31 -14.96 -19.43
C ILE A 620 4.99 -13.46 -19.60
N ASN A 621 4.46 -13.04 -20.75
CA ASN A 621 3.98 -11.66 -20.92
C ASN A 621 2.84 -11.33 -19.95
N ARG A 622 1.92 -12.29 -19.73
CA ARG A 622 0.86 -12.16 -18.71
C ARG A 622 1.45 -12.14 -17.31
N LEU A 623 2.47 -12.95 -17.01
CA LEU A 623 3.17 -12.91 -15.73
C LEU A 623 3.77 -11.53 -15.47
N GLN A 624 4.49 -10.94 -16.43
CA GLN A 624 5.02 -9.58 -16.29
C GLN A 624 3.92 -8.53 -16.07
N HIS A 625 2.79 -8.65 -16.77
CA HIS A 625 1.61 -7.82 -16.51
C HIS A 625 1.12 -7.99 -15.06
N ASN A 626 1.01 -9.23 -14.58
CA ASN A 626 0.55 -9.53 -13.23
C ASN A 626 1.52 -9.00 -12.15
N ILE A 627 2.83 -9.08 -12.38
CA ILE A 627 3.87 -8.52 -11.51
C ILE A 627 3.63 -7.01 -11.34
N ARG A 628 3.55 -6.28 -12.45
CA ARG A 628 3.35 -4.82 -12.42
C ARG A 628 2.02 -4.42 -11.77
N TRP A 629 0.94 -5.17 -11.99
CA TRP A 629 -0.33 -4.89 -11.33
C TRP A 629 -0.35 -5.22 -9.83
N GLY A 630 0.41 -6.24 -9.41
CA GLY A 630 0.64 -6.53 -8.00
C GLY A 630 1.41 -5.41 -7.31
N GLU A 631 2.41 -4.85 -7.99
CA GLU A 631 3.16 -3.67 -7.53
C GLU A 631 2.26 -2.42 -7.43
N ILE A 632 1.59 -2.04 -8.53
CA ILE A 632 0.69 -0.88 -8.59
C ILE A 632 -0.32 -0.91 -7.45
N GLY A 633 -0.93 -2.08 -7.22
CA GLY A 633 -1.98 -2.25 -6.23
C GLY A 633 -1.49 -2.07 -4.79
N ASN A 634 -0.24 -2.43 -4.52
CA ASN A 634 0.29 -2.39 -3.16
C ASN A 634 1.16 -1.17 -2.87
N PHE A 635 1.40 -0.29 -3.85
CA PHE A 635 2.15 0.95 -3.69
C PHE A 635 1.19 2.12 -3.46
N LEU A 636 0.33 1.96 -2.46
CA LEU A 636 -0.68 2.91 -2.02
C LEU A 636 -0.43 3.28 -0.56
N LEU A 637 -0.07 4.54 -0.30
CA LEU A 637 0.38 5.15 0.96
C LEU A 637 1.74 4.65 1.48
N ILE A 638 1.92 3.33 1.49
CA ILE A 638 3.12 2.58 1.89
C ILE A 638 3.20 1.32 1.01
N PRO A 639 4.37 0.65 0.87
CA PRO A 639 4.48 -0.62 0.14
C PRO A 639 3.82 -1.75 0.95
N THR A 640 2.49 -1.86 0.83
CA THR A 640 1.69 -2.84 1.57
C THR A 640 2.00 -4.27 1.13
N ASP A 641 1.77 -5.25 1.99
CA ASP A 641 1.84 -6.66 1.61
C ASP A 641 0.68 -7.02 0.67
N CYS A 642 -0.55 -6.71 1.09
CA CYS A 642 -1.76 -6.94 0.34
C CYS A 642 -2.74 -5.77 0.51
N PRO A 643 -3.66 -5.52 -0.45
CA PRO A 643 -4.46 -4.29 -0.46
C PRO A 643 -5.94 -4.48 -0.09
N GLN A 644 -6.41 -5.69 0.20
CA GLN A 644 -7.82 -6.05 0.33
C GLN A 644 -8.25 -6.36 1.77
N ARG A 645 -7.49 -7.19 2.50
CA ARG A 645 -7.90 -7.70 3.82
C ARG A 645 -7.55 -6.73 4.95
N ASN A 646 -7.87 -7.09 6.19
CA ASN A 646 -7.59 -6.35 7.43
C ASN A 646 -6.09 -6.31 7.83
N GLU A 647 -5.21 -6.00 6.88
CA GLU A 647 -3.75 -5.95 7.07
C GLU A 647 -3.15 -4.70 6.44
N ARG A 648 -2.83 -4.72 5.13
CA ARG A 648 -2.37 -3.55 4.36
C ARG A 648 -1.21 -2.82 5.07
N MET A 649 -0.21 -3.58 5.51
CA MET A 649 0.92 -3.04 6.26
C MET A 649 2.20 -3.09 5.44
N GLY A 650 3.12 -2.16 5.72
CA GLY A 650 4.41 -2.07 5.03
C GLY A 650 5.39 -3.13 5.51
N TRP A 651 5.13 -4.40 5.16
CA TRP A 651 5.95 -5.54 5.56
C TRP A 651 7.34 -5.45 4.93
N THR A 652 8.36 -5.48 5.79
CA THR A 652 9.75 -5.25 5.39
C THR A 652 10.31 -6.38 4.54
N GLY A 653 9.96 -7.64 4.87
CA GLY A 653 10.32 -8.85 4.12
C GLY A 653 9.85 -8.81 2.67
N ASP A 654 8.57 -8.45 2.46
CA ASP A 654 7.96 -8.29 1.15
C ASP A 654 8.69 -7.21 0.33
N MET A 655 8.85 -6.02 0.91
CA MET A 655 9.49 -4.92 0.21
C MET A 655 10.94 -5.23 -0.16
N GLN A 656 11.73 -5.89 0.70
CA GLN A 656 13.13 -6.20 0.36
C GLN A 656 13.27 -7.16 -0.82
N VAL A 657 12.43 -8.19 -0.91
CA VAL A 657 12.55 -9.19 -2.00
C VAL A 657 12.09 -8.59 -3.33
N PHE A 658 11.22 -7.59 -3.29
CA PHE A 658 10.64 -6.97 -4.47
C PHE A 658 11.34 -5.67 -4.92
N ALA A 659 12.15 -5.03 -4.06
CA ALA A 659 12.71 -3.69 -4.29
C ALA A 659 13.36 -3.50 -5.67
N LYS A 660 14.20 -4.45 -6.10
CA LYS A 660 14.85 -4.39 -7.41
C LYS A 660 13.86 -4.55 -8.56
N THR A 661 12.92 -5.47 -8.45
CA THR A 661 11.88 -5.68 -9.48
C THR A 661 11.01 -4.43 -9.63
N GLY A 662 10.55 -3.85 -8.53
CA GLY A 662 9.74 -2.64 -8.57
C GLY A 662 10.48 -1.47 -9.22
N ALA A 663 11.76 -1.30 -8.88
CA ALA A 663 12.58 -0.23 -9.46
C ALA A 663 12.84 -0.38 -10.97
N TYR A 664 12.82 -1.61 -11.49
CA TYR A 664 12.82 -1.83 -12.94
C TYR A 664 11.47 -1.51 -13.57
N ASN A 665 10.37 -1.94 -12.97
CA ASN A 665 9.03 -1.79 -13.55
C ASN A 665 8.57 -0.32 -13.59
N MET A 666 8.73 0.40 -12.47
CA MET A 666 8.17 1.74 -12.29
C MET A 666 9.17 2.69 -11.59
N ASN A 667 8.96 4.00 -11.74
CA ASN A 667 9.70 4.96 -10.93
C ASN A 667 9.15 4.97 -9.50
N ILE A 668 9.81 4.25 -8.62
CA ILE A 668 9.43 4.12 -7.21
C ILE A 668 10.33 4.95 -6.27
N LYS A 669 11.30 5.71 -6.81
CA LYS A 669 12.36 6.37 -6.01
C LYS A 669 11.80 7.21 -4.88
N SER A 670 10.89 8.14 -5.18
CA SER A 670 10.34 9.04 -4.17
C SER A 670 9.40 8.34 -3.18
N PHE A 671 8.69 7.30 -3.64
CA PHE A 671 7.79 6.50 -2.80
C PHE A 671 8.59 5.70 -1.76
N ILE A 672 9.66 5.03 -2.19
CA ILE A 672 10.54 4.28 -1.29
C ILE A 672 11.39 5.21 -0.42
N ASP A 673 11.83 6.37 -0.92
CA ASP A 673 12.55 7.35 -0.10
C ASP A 673 11.69 7.85 1.09
N LYS A 674 10.37 8.01 0.89
CA LYS A 674 9.41 8.28 1.97
C LYS A 674 9.25 7.08 2.90
N TRP A 675 9.09 5.86 2.38
CA TRP A 675 8.94 4.67 3.22
C TRP A 675 10.19 4.36 4.04
N LEU A 676 11.38 4.67 3.53
CA LEU A 676 12.62 4.57 4.30
C LEU A 676 12.64 5.54 5.48
N ASP A 677 11.97 6.69 5.40
CA ASP A 677 11.76 7.55 6.58
C ASP A 677 10.81 6.86 7.58
N ASP A 678 9.74 6.21 7.10
CA ASP A 678 8.85 5.41 7.95
C ASP A 678 9.58 4.25 8.64
N LEU A 679 10.55 3.61 7.97
CA LEU A 679 11.34 2.52 8.54
C LEU A 679 12.34 3.03 9.60
N ILE A 680 12.95 4.20 9.38
CA ILE A 680 13.79 4.89 10.37
C ILE A 680 12.95 5.27 11.60
N ASP A 681 11.77 5.86 11.36
CA ASP A 681 10.81 6.20 12.40
C ASP A 681 10.39 4.95 13.18
N ALA A 682 10.06 3.87 12.47
CA ALA A 682 9.66 2.60 13.07
C ALA A 682 10.80 1.97 13.90
N GLN A 683 12.04 1.92 13.42
CA GLN A 683 13.20 1.43 14.20
C GLN A 683 13.39 2.25 15.48
N THR A 684 13.23 3.57 15.39
CA THR A 684 13.34 4.49 16.53
C THR A 684 12.24 4.22 17.56
N MET A 685 10.99 4.09 17.11
CA MET A 685 9.84 3.80 17.97
C MET A 685 9.89 2.40 18.57
N TYR A 686 10.46 1.45 17.84
CA TYR A 686 10.63 0.07 18.29
C TYR A 686 11.51 -0.04 19.54
N ASN A 687 12.46 0.90 19.67
CA ASN A 687 13.22 1.18 20.89
C ASN A 687 13.89 -0.05 21.53
N LYS A 688 14.53 -0.90 20.71
CA LYS A 688 15.25 -2.10 21.18
C LYS A 688 16.63 -2.24 20.54
N ASN A 689 17.60 -1.44 21.02
CA ASN A 689 19.03 -1.55 20.70
C ASN A 689 19.41 -1.67 19.21
N GLY A 690 18.56 -1.21 18.28
CA GLY A 690 18.80 -1.30 16.83
C GLY A 690 17.95 -2.33 16.08
N ALA A 691 17.07 -3.07 16.76
CA ALA A 691 16.11 -3.97 16.13
C ALA A 691 15.23 -3.24 15.11
N VAL A 692 15.06 -3.86 13.94
CA VAL A 692 14.16 -3.37 12.89
C VAL A 692 12.86 -4.18 12.95
N PRO A 693 11.69 -3.52 13.00
CA PRO A 693 10.40 -4.21 13.06
C PRO A 693 10.06 -4.91 11.74
N ASP A 694 9.10 -5.84 11.80
CA ASP A 694 8.60 -6.56 10.62
C ASP A 694 7.76 -5.65 9.70
N THR A 695 7.27 -4.51 10.20
CA THR A 695 6.42 -3.56 9.46
C THR A 695 6.83 -2.10 9.72
N ALA A 696 6.68 -1.26 8.69
CA ALA A 696 6.86 0.19 8.79
C ALA A 696 5.79 0.95 7.97
N PRO A 697 5.06 1.93 8.55
CA PRO A 697 4.98 2.30 9.96
C PRO A 697 4.61 1.13 10.88
N LEU A 698 4.87 1.28 12.18
CA LEU A 698 4.58 0.23 13.17
C LEU A 698 3.09 -0.09 13.24
N GLY A 699 2.73 -1.32 12.90
CA GLY A 699 1.40 -1.91 13.08
C GLY A 699 1.44 -3.43 12.91
N GLY A 700 0.33 -4.14 13.12
CA GLY A 700 0.29 -5.60 12.98
C GLY A 700 1.12 -6.40 14.01
N ASP A 701 1.62 -7.55 13.59
CA ASP A 701 2.29 -8.59 14.40
C ASP A 701 3.83 -8.49 14.28
N ASN A 702 4.42 -7.56 15.03
CA ASN A 702 5.88 -7.39 15.06
C ASN A 702 6.52 -8.26 16.14
N ARG A 703 7.55 -9.04 15.78
CA ARG A 703 8.34 -9.82 16.74
C ARG A 703 9.25 -8.94 17.57
N ILE A 704 9.19 -9.09 18.89
CA ILE A 704 9.88 -8.20 19.86
C ILE A 704 11.37 -8.00 19.54
N ASP A 705 12.08 -9.00 19.00
CA ASP A 705 13.51 -8.93 18.67
C ASP A 705 13.83 -8.63 17.19
N GLY A 706 12.83 -8.26 16.38
CA GLY A 706 12.96 -8.19 14.93
C GLY A 706 13.20 -9.57 14.30
N CYS A 707 13.13 -9.63 12.97
CA CYS A 707 13.17 -10.89 12.23
C CYS A 707 14.25 -10.87 11.15
N GLY A 708 15.19 -11.82 11.17
CA GLY A 708 16.15 -12.01 10.07
C GLY A 708 15.41 -12.36 8.77
N GLY A 709 15.80 -11.74 7.64
CA GLY A 709 15.08 -11.80 6.37
C GLY A 709 13.92 -10.80 6.23
N TRP A 710 13.56 -10.06 7.28
CA TRP A 710 12.57 -8.98 7.25
C TRP A 710 13.24 -7.66 7.61
N GLY A 711 13.85 -7.60 8.80
CA GLY A 711 14.59 -6.41 9.26
C GLY A 711 15.78 -6.04 8.38
N ASP A 712 16.29 -7.00 7.59
CA ASP A 712 17.35 -6.78 6.59
C ASP A 712 16.92 -5.84 5.45
N ALA A 713 15.63 -5.53 5.31
CA ALA A 713 15.16 -4.43 4.47
C ALA A 713 15.84 -3.09 4.81
N ALA A 714 16.27 -2.91 6.07
CA ALA A 714 17.02 -1.74 6.50
C ALA A 714 18.36 -1.55 5.77
N THR A 715 18.98 -2.63 5.26
CA THR A 715 20.23 -2.58 4.49
C THR A 715 19.96 -2.76 2.99
N ILE A 716 19.11 -3.72 2.63
CA ILE A 716 18.85 -4.13 1.25
C ILE A 716 18.10 -3.05 0.46
N VAL A 717 17.01 -2.50 0.99
CA VAL A 717 16.19 -1.53 0.24
C VAL A 717 16.96 -0.24 -0.07
N PRO A 718 17.68 0.40 0.88
CA PRO A 718 18.53 1.55 0.57
C PRO A 718 19.59 1.24 -0.49
N TRP A 719 20.18 0.04 -0.46
CA TRP A 719 21.19 -0.39 -1.41
C TRP A 719 20.62 -0.52 -2.83
N GLU A 720 19.50 -1.21 -3.00
CA GLU A 720 18.84 -1.39 -4.30
C GLU A 720 18.38 -0.07 -4.91
N MET A 721 17.86 0.87 -4.09
CA MET A 721 17.52 2.21 -4.55
C MET A 721 18.75 3.03 -4.95
N TYR A 722 19.84 2.91 -4.20
CA TYR A 722 21.11 3.56 -4.54
C TYR A 722 21.67 3.03 -5.86
N GLU A 723 21.74 1.71 -6.04
CA GLU A 723 22.25 1.07 -7.26
C GLU A 723 21.44 1.50 -8.48
N THR A 724 20.11 1.55 -8.35
CA THR A 724 19.22 1.88 -9.47
C THR A 724 19.21 3.36 -9.83
N TYR A 725 19.13 4.25 -8.84
CA TYR A 725 18.90 5.68 -9.06
C TYR A 725 20.15 6.56 -8.90
N GLY A 726 21.23 6.01 -8.35
CA GLY A 726 22.52 6.68 -8.17
C GLY A 726 22.56 7.79 -7.11
N ASP A 727 21.63 7.74 -6.17
CA ASP A 727 21.44 8.78 -5.18
C ASP A 727 22.13 8.44 -3.85
N ILE A 728 23.37 8.93 -3.69
CA ILE A 728 24.18 8.68 -2.49
C ILE A 728 23.54 9.17 -1.18
N ARG A 729 22.58 10.11 -1.24
CA ARG A 729 21.95 10.63 -0.01
C ARG A 729 21.07 9.59 0.68
N ILE A 730 20.50 8.64 -0.07
CA ILE A 730 19.73 7.54 0.50
C ILE A 730 20.62 6.72 1.45
N LEU A 731 21.84 6.40 1.02
CA LEU A 731 22.83 5.70 1.86
C LEU A 731 23.24 6.55 3.08
N LYS A 732 23.51 7.85 2.89
CA LYS A 732 23.87 8.75 4.00
C LYS A 732 22.77 8.83 5.06
N LYS A 733 21.52 8.94 4.63
CA LYS A 733 20.34 9.03 5.48
C LYS A 733 20.10 7.73 6.26
N CYS A 734 20.23 6.59 5.60
CA CYS A 734 19.92 5.29 6.19
C CYS A 734 21.11 4.66 6.94
N TYR A 735 22.33 5.21 6.84
CA TYR A 735 23.55 4.60 7.38
C TYR A 735 23.44 4.22 8.86
N ASP A 736 22.90 5.11 9.70
CA ASP A 736 22.80 4.86 11.13
C ASP A 736 21.79 3.73 11.45
N MET A 737 20.70 3.64 10.68
CA MET A 737 19.73 2.54 10.79
C MET A 737 20.37 1.21 10.37
N MET A 738 21.07 1.20 9.23
CA MET A 738 21.81 0.04 8.71
C MET A 738 22.84 -0.46 9.73
N LYS A 739 23.64 0.46 10.28
CA LYS A 739 24.67 0.19 11.27
C LYS A 739 24.08 -0.42 12.54
N LYS A 740 23.05 0.21 13.10
CA LYS A 740 22.36 -0.28 14.31
C LYS A 740 21.78 -1.68 14.11
N TRP A 741 21.20 -1.98 12.95
CA TRP A 741 20.67 -3.31 12.65
C TRP A 741 21.76 -4.39 12.62
N VAL A 742 22.84 -4.15 11.86
CA VAL A 742 23.96 -5.12 11.73
C VAL A 742 24.68 -5.34 13.07
N GLU A 743 24.87 -4.28 13.85
CA GLU A 743 25.45 -4.37 15.19
C GLU A 743 24.53 -5.12 16.16
N TYR A 744 23.22 -4.87 16.10
CA TYR A 744 22.24 -5.57 16.91
C TYR A 744 22.16 -7.06 16.59
N GLN A 745 22.11 -7.44 15.31
CA GLN A 745 22.24 -8.83 14.83
C GLN A 745 23.49 -9.50 15.40
N SER A 746 24.62 -8.79 15.41
CA SER A 746 25.92 -9.34 15.82
C SER A 746 26.21 -9.23 17.32
N SER A 747 25.27 -8.76 18.13
CA SER A 747 25.48 -8.62 19.58
C SER A 747 25.59 -9.99 20.27
N THR A 748 26.40 -10.09 21.33
CA THR A 748 26.53 -11.35 22.11
C THR A 748 25.21 -11.77 22.74
N ASP A 749 24.43 -10.79 23.19
CA ASP A 749 23.14 -11.00 23.85
C ASP A 749 22.08 -11.55 22.87
N ARG A 750 22.28 -11.36 21.56
CA ARG A 750 21.38 -11.87 20.52
C ARG A 750 21.89 -13.13 19.84
N ARG A 751 23.21 -13.28 19.69
CA ARG A 751 23.84 -14.46 19.06
C ARG A 751 23.66 -15.75 19.86
N ASN A 752 23.54 -15.67 21.18
CA ASN A 752 23.53 -16.86 22.06
C ASN A 752 22.18 -17.11 22.76
N TYR A 753 21.16 -16.28 22.52
CA TYR A 753 19.85 -16.35 23.18
C TYR A 753 18.74 -16.31 22.14
N GLY A 754 18.53 -17.44 21.48
CA GLY A 754 17.37 -17.68 20.60
C GLY A 754 16.30 -18.50 21.30
N VAL A 755 15.05 -18.35 20.85
CA VAL A 755 13.98 -19.29 21.18
C VAL A 755 13.51 -19.96 19.89
N ARG A 756 13.29 -21.28 19.94
CA ARG A 756 12.64 -22.07 18.91
C ARG A 756 11.25 -22.47 19.37
N THR A 757 10.32 -22.70 18.44
CA THR A 757 8.97 -23.15 18.77
C THR A 757 8.85 -24.67 18.57
N VAL A 758 8.70 -25.42 19.65
CA VAL A 758 8.48 -26.87 19.60
C VAL A 758 7.06 -27.17 20.08
N ASP A 759 6.24 -27.81 19.24
CA ASP A 759 4.83 -28.13 19.53
C ASP A 759 4.02 -26.92 20.04
N GLY A 760 4.27 -25.75 19.45
CA GLY A 760 3.60 -24.50 19.80
C GLY A 760 4.11 -23.82 21.08
N LYS A 761 5.26 -24.24 21.64
CA LYS A 761 5.88 -23.62 22.82
C LYS A 761 7.27 -23.09 22.49
N GLU A 762 7.55 -21.86 22.89
CA GLU A 762 8.90 -21.29 22.84
C GLU A 762 9.81 -21.99 23.85
N VAL A 763 10.92 -22.53 23.37
CA VAL A 763 11.99 -23.14 24.18
C VAL A 763 13.33 -22.53 23.76
N PRO A 764 14.34 -22.44 24.64
CA PRO A 764 15.67 -21.99 24.24
C PRO A 764 16.21 -22.81 23.06
N GLU A 765 16.84 -22.14 22.10
CA GLU A 765 17.58 -22.82 21.03
C GLU A 765 18.87 -23.41 21.62
N GLN A 766 18.96 -24.75 21.58
CA GLN A 766 20.02 -25.54 22.24
C GLN A 766 20.82 -26.40 21.24
N SER A 767 20.72 -26.12 19.93
CA SER A 767 21.58 -26.76 18.94
C SER A 767 23.05 -26.45 19.17
N ASP A 768 23.93 -27.39 18.84
CA ASP A 768 25.39 -27.16 18.83
C ASP A 768 25.77 -25.93 17.97
N LEU A 769 24.99 -25.66 16.93
CA LEU A 769 25.13 -24.49 16.05
C LEU A 769 24.96 -23.16 16.79
N ALA A 770 24.08 -23.10 17.79
CA ALA A 770 23.85 -21.88 18.57
C ALA A 770 25.06 -21.47 19.43
N THR A 771 26.03 -22.37 19.62
CA THR A 771 27.28 -22.10 20.35
C THR A 771 28.41 -21.61 19.46
N ILE A 772 28.25 -21.71 18.13
CA ILE A 772 29.27 -21.32 17.16
C ILE A 772 29.25 -19.78 17.01
N PRO A 773 30.35 -19.07 17.28
CA PRO A 773 30.40 -17.63 17.09
C PRO A 773 29.99 -17.21 15.67
N TYR A 774 29.26 -16.10 15.57
CA TYR A 774 28.77 -15.49 14.32
C TYR A 774 27.58 -16.18 13.63
N ILE A 775 27.13 -17.35 14.10
CA ILE A 775 25.85 -17.93 13.72
C ILE A 775 24.69 -17.12 14.34
N GLN A 776 23.59 -16.96 13.60
CA GLN A 776 22.44 -16.14 13.98
C GLN A 776 21.26 -17.01 14.42
N VAL A 777 21.04 -17.07 15.73
CA VAL A 777 20.04 -17.94 16.39
C VAL A 777 18.66 -17.26 16.52
N GLN A 778 18.38 -16.28 15.65
CA GLN A 778 17.28 -15.33 15.81
C GLN A 778 15.91 -15.95 15.46
N GLN A 779 14.84 -15.37 16.02
CA GLN A 779 13.48 -15.62 15.51
C GLN A 779 13.41 -15.18 14.03
N CYS A 780 12.95 -16.09 13.18
CA CYS A 780 12.81 -15.87 11.75
C CYS A 780 11.40 -16.33 11.32
N ARG A 781 10.77 -15.62 10.36
CA ARG A 781 9.59 -16.12 9.63
C ARG A 781 10.01 -17.18 8.57
N GLY A 782 11.31 -17.37 8.39
CA GLY A 782 11.93 -18.35 7.50
C GLY A 782 11.67 -18.07 6.04
N ASP A 783 11.81 -19.08 5.20
CA ASP A 783 11.40 -19.01 3.81
C ASP A 783 9.86 -19.04 3.69
N HIS A 784 9.22 -17.93 4.06
CA HIS A 784 7.78 -17.83 4.27
C HIS A 784 6.98 -18.34 3.07
N LEU A 785 5.95 -19.17 3.34
CA LEU A 785 5.07 -19.78 2.33
C LEU A 785 5.78 -20.68 1.30
N THR A 786 6.94 -21.22 1.65
CA THR A 786 7.53 -22.37 0.93
C THR A 786 6.52 -23.50 0.73
N TYR A 787 6.62 -24.20 -0.41
CA TYR A 787 5.72 -25.30 -0.74
C TYR A 787 6.13 -26.64 -0.11
N ASP A 788 7.41 -26.81 0.23
CA ASP A 788 8.01 -28.01 0.84
C ASP A 788 8.59 -27.63 2.22
N ASN A 789 9.42 -28.49 2.83
CA ASN A 789 10.16 -28.17 4.06
C ASN A 789 10.95 -26.87 3.90
N SER A 790 10.69 -25.90 4.77
CA SER A 790 11.35 -24.60 4.74
C SER A 790 12.82 -24.71 5.07
N THR A 791 13.65 -23.84 4.48
CA THR A 791 15.03 -23.62 4.90
C THR A 791 15.10 -23.38 6.41
N PRO A 792 16.09 -23.95 7.15
CA PRO A 792 16.21 -23.73 8.58
C PRO A 792 16.27 -22.25 8.90
N TYR A 793 15.55 -21.83 9.93
CA TYR A 793 15.46 -20.43 10.32
C TYR A 793 16.84 -19.83 10.64
N ILE A 794 17.66 -20.57 11.39
CA ILE A 794 19.05 -20.25 11.73
C ILE A 794 19.95 -20.11 10.49
N TYR A 795 19.70 -20.93 9.45
CA TYR A 795 20.44 -20.87 8.19
C TYR A 795 20.11 -19.57 7.45
N SER A 796 18.82 -19.29 7.24
CA SER A 796 18.38 -18.08 6.55
C SER A 796 18.81 -16.82 7.31
N ALA A 797 18.66 -16.79 8.63
CA ALA A 797 19.07 -15.65 9.45
C ALA A 797 20.59 -15.40 9.34
N THR A 798 21.40 -16.45 9.34
CA THR A 798 22.86 -16.32 9.21
C THR A 798 23.27 -15.85 7.81
N ALA A 799 22.62 -16.38 6.77
CA ALA A 799 22.87 -15.97 5.39
C ALA A 799 22.53 -14.48 5.18
N TYR A 800 21.38 -14.02 5.66
CA TYR A 800 20.96 -12.62 5.56
C TYR A 800 21.84 -11.68 6.40
N ALA A 801 22.31 -12.10 7.58
CA ALA A 801 23.26 -11.29 8.36
C ALA A 801 24.60 -11.10 7.62
N ALA A 802 25.08 -12.12 6.92
CA ALA A 802 26.26 -11.98 6.05
C ALA A 802 25.99 -10.98 4.92
N HIS A 803 24.84 -11.07 4.25
CA HIS A 803 24.46 -10.16 3.18
C HIS A 803 24.33 -8.70 3.65
N SER A 804 23.69 -8.47 4.80
CA SER A 804 23.59 -7.15 5.44
C SER A 804 24.96 -6.58 5.82
N ALA A 805 25.87 -7.41 6.34
CA ALA A 805 27.25 -6.99 6.63
C ALA A 805 28.02 -6.62 5.35
N ASP A 806 27.83 -7.37 4.25
CA ASP A 806 28.42 -7.07 2.94
C ASP A 806 27.95 -5.72 2.38
N ILE A 807 26.64 -5.46 2.44
CA ILE A 807 26.06 -4.18 2.02
C ILE A 807 26.59 -3.04 2.88
N LEU A 808 26.66 -3.23 4.21
CA LEU A 808 27.13 -2.18 5.12
C LEU A 808 28.61 -1.86 4.91
N ARG A 809 29.49 -2.84 4.72
CA ARG A 809 30.93 -2.57 4.44
C ARG A 809 31.10 -1.78 3.12
N ARG A 810 30.33 -2.12 2.07
CA ARG A 810 30.36 -1.41 0.78
C ARG A 810 29.83 0.00 0.92
N THR A 811 28.77 0.17 1.69
CA THR A 811 28.20 1.48 2.03
C THR A 811 29.20 2.34 2.81
N ALA A 812 29.88 1.78 3.81
CA ALA A 812 30.90 2.47 4.58
C ALA A 812 32.05 2.95 3.68
N CYS A 813 32.52 2.11 2.75
CA CYS A 813 33.51 2.46 1.74
C CYS A 813 33.06 3.66 0.89
N ILE A 814 31.85 3.60 0.32
CA ILE A 814 31.25 4.67 -0.51
C ILE A 814 31.14 5.99 0.26
N LEU A 815 30.82 5.93 1.56
CA LEU A 815 30.68 7.10 2.42
C LEU A 815 32.01 7.56 3.06
N GLY A 816 33.15 6.92 2.74
CA GLY A 816 34.46 7.27 3.27
C GLY A 816 34.66 6.94 4.76
N LYS A 817 33.89 5.99 5.30
CA LYS A 817 33.97 5.55 6.72
C LYS A 817 34.92 4.36 6.86
N THR A 818 36.22 4.62 6.73
CA THR A 818 37.28 3.60 6.63
C THR A 818 37.34 2.61 7.80
N ASP A 819 37.11 3.07 9.04
CA ASP A 819 37.14 2.19 10.22
C ASP A 819 35.95 1.22 10.24
N ASP A 820 34.77 1.72 9.87
CA ASP A 820 33.56 0.90 9.74
C ASP A 820 33.71 -0.08 8.57
N GLU A 821 34.26 0.34 7.42
CA GLU A 821 34.55 -0.55 6.28
C GLU A 821 35.43 -1.74 6.71
N LYS A 822 36.54 -1.47 7.42
CA LYS A 822 37.43 -2.51 7.92
C LYS A 822 36.70 -3.46 8.88
N ARG A 823 35.98 -2.90 9.86
CA ARG A 823 35.24 -3.66 10.87
C ARG A 823 34.18 -4.57 10.25
N TYR A 824 33.39 -4.07 9.32
CA TYR A 824 32.31 -4.84 8.70
C TYR A 824 32.82 -5.80 7.62
N THR A 825 33.99 -5.53 7.02
CA THR A 825 34.71 -6.53 6.22
C THR A 825 35.11 -7.73 7.07
N GLU A 826 35.71 -7.50 8.24
CA GLU A 826 36.07 -8.58 9.17
C GLU A 826 34.83 -9.35 9.67
N LEU A 827 33.75 -8.64 9.99
CA LEU A 827 32.48 -9.27 10.38
C LEU A 827 31.92 -10.17 9.28
N PHE A 828 31.84 -9.69 8.03
CA PHE A 828 31.36 -10.47 6.90
C PHE A 828 32.17 -11.75 6.71
N GLU A 829 33.50 -11.65 6.69
CA GLU A 829 34.38 -12.81 6.53
C GLU A 829 34.26 -13.81 7.69
N ASN A 830 34.02 -13.33 8.91
CA ASN A 830 33.79 -14.19 10.08
C ASN A 830 32.44 -14.92 10.01
N ILE A 831 31.35 -14.23 9.63
CA ILE A 831 30.05 -14.87 9.43
C ILE A 831 30.13 -15.89 8.29
N LYS A 832 30.77 -15.53 7.17
CA LYS A 832 30.96 -16.43 6.03
C LYS A 832 31.72 -17.68 6.42
N ARG A 833 32.80 -17.56 7.21
CA ARG A 833 33.56 -18.71 7.71
C ARG A 833 32.69 -19.61 8.59
N ALA A 834 32.01 -19.04 9.58
CA ALA A 834 31.11 -19.78 10.46
C ALA A 834 29.98 -20.49 9.69
N PHE A 835 29.43 -19.83 8.66
CA PHE A 835 28.43 -20.41 7.78
C PHE A 835 28.98 -21.62 6.98
N ASN A 836 30.20 -21.50 6.44
CA ASN A 836 30.84 -22.62 5.73
C ASN A 836 31.10 -23.79 6.67
N ASP A 837 31.65 -23.52 7.86
CA ASP A 837 31.94 -24.56 8.85
C ASP A 837 30.67 -25.29 9.31
N ALA A 838 29.54 -24.58 9.39
CA ALA A 838 28.26 -25.14 9.81
C ALA A 838 27.51 -25.91 8.69
N TRP A 839 27.53 -25.41 7.46
CA TRP A 839 26.62 -25.90 6.41
C TRP A 839 27.25 -26.19 5.04
N VAL A 840 28.56 -26.03 4.83
CA VAL A 840 29.18 -26.27 3.51
C VAL A 840 30.17 -27.42 3.57
N ASN A 841 29.77 -28.57 3.05
CA ASN A 841 30.58 -29.79 3.05
C ASN A 841 31.79 -29.67 2.12
N ASP A 842 32.77 -30.56 2.29
CA ASP A 842 33.99 -30.59 1.46
C ASP A 842 33.73 -30.87 -0.02
N ASP A 843 32.68 -31.65 -0.32
CA ASP A 843 32.28 -31.95 -1.68
C ASP A 843 31.50 -30.80 -2.36
N GLY A 844 31.22 -29.71 -1.64
CA GLY A 844 30.45 -28.56 -2.12
C GLY A 844 28.94 -28.70 -2.00
N SER A 845 28.42 -29.79 -1.43
CA SER A 845 27.02 -29.87 -1.01
C SER A 845 26.76 -28.97 0.20
N VAL A 846 25.51 -28.52 0.34
CA VAL A 846 25.06 -27.76 1.51
C VAL A 846 24.45 -28.77 2.49
N SER A 847 24.79 -28.65 3.76
CA SER A 847 24.14 -29.41 4.84
C SER A 847 22.93 -28.64 5.37
N TYR A 848 21.97 -29.39 5.91
CA TYR A 848 20.64 -28.87 6.25
C TYR A 848 20.29 -29.22 7.70
N TYR A 849 20.63 -28.32 8.64
CA TYR A 849 20.44 -28.50 10.08
C TYR A 849 19.73 -27.29 10.68
N GLY A 850 18.78 -27.54 11.59
CA GLY A 850 18.10 -26.50 12.37
C GLY A 850 16.58 -26.65 12.40
N GLU A 851 15.91 -25.71 13.09
CA GLU A 851 14.45 -25.61 13.12
C GLU A 851 13.90 -25.25 11.75
N VAL A 852 12.94 -26.06 11.27
CA VAL A 852 12.23 -25.87 10.00
C VAL A 852 10.72 -25.88 10.25
N SER A 853 9.97 -25.25 9.35
CA SER A 853 8.53 -25.44 9.24
C SER A 853 8.22 -26.29 8.02
N SER A 854 7.20 -27.14 8.14
CA SER A 854 6.64 -27.84 6.98
C SER A 854 5.13 -27.70 6.90
N GLN A 855 4.65 -27.64 5.66
CA GLN A 855 3.23 -27.76 5.31
C GLN A 855 2.85 -29.21 4.92
N THR A 856 3.83 -30.12 4.86
CA THR A 856 3.66 -31.53 4.44
C THR A 856 4.41 -32.48 5.40
N ALA A 857 4.16 -33.79 5.31
CA ALA A 857 5.09 -34.78 5.84
C ALA A 857 6.33 -34.90 4.91
N HIS A 858 7.36 -35.61 5.37
CA HIS A 858 8.76 -35.56 4.94
C HIS A 858 9.05 -35.61 3.43
N CYS A 859 10.28 -35.24 3.06
CA CYS A 859 10.77 -35.15 1.67
C CYS A 859 10.35 -36.35 0.80
N GLY A 860 9.61 -36.09 -0.29
CA GLY A 860 9.17 -37.11 -1.24
C GLY A 860 7.74 -37.62 -1.05
N GLU A 861 6.99 -37.14 -0.05
CA GLU A 861 5.57 -37.48 0.15
C GLU A 861 4.63 -36.52 -0.58
N SER A 862 3.52 -37.05 -1.13
CA SER A 862 2.50 -36.28 -1.83
C SER A 862 1.57 -35.55 -0.86
N VAL A 863 1.25 -34.28 -1.16
CA VAL A 863 0.31 -33.45 -0.39
C VAL A 863 -1.11 -34.02 -0.40
N ALA A 864 -1.82 -33.93 0.73
CA ALA A 864 -3.27 -34.10 0.75
C ALA A 864 -3.93 -32.96 -0.04
N LEU A 865 -4.63 -33.30 -1.14
CA LEU A 865 -5.28 -32.33 -2.03
C LEU A 865 -6.52 -31.64 -1.42
N ASP A 866 -6.84 -31.91 -0.15
CA ASP A 866 -8.06 -31.43 0.50
C ASP A 866 -7.94 -30.02 1.10
N GLY A 867 -6.76 -29.39 1.02
CA GLY A 867 -6.51 -28.04 1.51
C GLY A 867 -6.40 -27.95 3.04
N SER A 868 -6.31 -29.08 3.75
CA SER A 868 -6.03 -29.08 5.19
C SER A 868 -4.57 -28.69 5.46
N VAL A 869 -4.36 -27.59 6.17
CA VAL A 869 -3.02 -27.13 6.58
C VAL A 869 -2.74 -27.67 7.97
N THR A 870 -1.69 -28.49 8.09
CA THR A 870 -1.08 -28.73 9.40
C THR A 870 0.36 -28.25 9.35
N ARG A 871 0.63 -27.14 10.03
CA ARG A 871 2.01 -26.65 10.20
C ARG A 871 2.66 -27.46 11.30
N TYR A 872 3.72 -28.16 10.96
CA TYR A 872 4.59 -28.80 11.94
C TYR A 872 5.91 -28.05 11.99
N THR A 873 6.38 -27.76 13.19
CA THR A 873 7.73 -27.28 13.43
C THR A 873 8.53 -28.45 14.00
N TYR A 874 9.66 -28.78 13.36
CA TYR A 874 10.53 -29.85 13.82
C TYR A 874 11.99 -29.50 13.57
N TYR A 875 12.90 -30.25 14.17
CA TYR A 875 14.33 -30.06 14.00
C TYR A 875 14.85 -31.02 12.93
N ALA A 876 15.45 -30.50 11.87
CA ALA A 876 16.06 -31.32 10.83
C ALA A 876 17.42 -31.85 11.32
N GLU A 877 17.49 -33.15 11.64
CA GLU A 877 18.74 -33.83 12.00
C GLU A 877 19.31 -34.57 10.79
N ASN A 878 20.56 -34.26 10.43
CA ASN A 878 21.41 -35.07 9.56
C ASN A 878 20.70 -35.61 8.30
N THR A 879 20.15 -34.70 7.49
CA THR A 879 19.64 -34.98 6.14
C THR A 879 20.63 -34.51 5.07
N PRO A 880 21.82 -35.12 4.93
CA PRO A 880 22.82 -34.74 3.93
C PRO A 880 22.39 -35.00 2.47
N HIS A 881 21.11 -35.31 2.21
CA HIS A 881 20.65 -35.73 0.88
C HIS A 881 19.62 -34.81 0.22
N CYS A 882 19.04 -33.81 0.92
CA CYS A 882 17.96 -32.99 0.33
C CYS A 882 17.85 -31.49 0.79
N PRO A 883 18.88 -30.64 0.75
CA PRO A 883 18.71 -29.20 1.07
C PRO A 883 17.71 -28.51 0.14
N SER A 884 16.99 -27.51 0.65
CA SER A 884 15.96 -26.77 -0.11
C SER A 884 16.55 -25.97 -1.28
N GLN A 885 15.70 -25.59 -2.24
CA GLN A 885 16.08 -24.69 -3.35
C GLN A 885 16.59 -23.35 -2.81
N THR A 886 15.91 -22.81 -1.79
CA THR A 886 16.27 -21.55 -1.13
C THR A 886 17.63 -21.61 -0.44
N ALA A 887 17.98 -22.73 0.21
CA ALA A 887 19.29 -22.87 0.84
C ALA A 887 20.43 -22.66 -0.17
N TYR A 888 20.40 -23.38 -1.29
CA TYR A 888 21.37 -23.21 -2.36
C TYR A 888 21.32 -21.81 -2.99
N ALA A 889 20.13 -21.27 -3.23
CA ALA A 889 19.97 -19.94 -3.80
C ALA A 889 20.66 -18.86 -2.93
N LEU A 890 20.38 -18.84 -1.63
CA LEU A 890 20.98 -17.88 -0.70
C LEU A 890 22.50 -18.04 -0.61
N ALA A 891 23.01 -19.27 -0.47
CA ALA A 891 24.45 -19.50 -0.33
C ALA A 891 25.26 -19.10 -1.58
N VAL A 892 24.68 -19.31 -2.76
CA VAL A 892 25.31 -18.93 -4.05
C VAL A 892 25.19 -17.43 -4.30
N ASP A 893 24.00 -16.85 -4.11
CA ASP A 893 23.77 -15.45 -4.45
C ASP A 893 24.54 -14.51 -3.51
N PHE A 894 24.58 -14.83 -2.20
CA PHE A 894 25.31 -14.05 -1.19
C PHE A 894 26.82 -14.36 -1.12
N ASP A 895 27.37 -15.08 -2.10
CA ASP A 895 28.80 -15.41 -2.20
C ASP A 895 29.36 -16.11 -0.95
N LEU A 896 28.55 -16.98 -0.32
CA LEU A 896 28.95 -17.70 0.89
C LEU A 896 29.79 -18.93 0.55
N ILE A 897 29.54 -19.58 -0.60
CA ILE A 897 30.31 -20.75 -1.03
C ILE A 897 31.69 -20.32 -1.56
N SER A 898 32.74 -21.06 -1.20
CA SER A 898 34.09 -20.84 -1.71
C SER A 898 34.20 -21.17 -3.21
N LYS A 899 35.06 -20.45 -3.93
CA LYS A 899 35.18 -20.55 -5.40
C LYS A 899 35.56 -21.96 -5.88
N ASP A 900 36.35 -22.68 -5.11
CA ASP A 900 36.76 -24.05 -5.38
C ASP A 900 35.60 -25.06 -5.25
N LYS A 901 34.65 -24.82 -4.34
CA LYS A 901 33.48 -25.68 -4.12
C LYS A 901 32.32 -25.40 -5.09
N LEU A 902 32.21 -24.18 -5.62
CA LEU A 902 31.10 -23.75 -6.50
C LEU A 902 30.84 -24.70 -7.68
N LYS A 903 31.88 -25.28 -8.28
CA LYS A 903 31.73 -26.20 -9.42
C LYS A 903 30.89 -27.43 -9.04
N ASN A 904 31.11 -28.00 -7.86
CA ASN A 904 30.35 -29.16 -7.39
C ASN A 904 29.00 -28.72 -6.82
N THR A 905 28.94 -27.58 -6.11
CA THR A 905 27.69 -26.99 -5.61
C THR A 905 26.67 -26.81 -6.73
N ARG A 906 27.11 -26.43 -7.94
CA ARG A 906 26.26 -26.32 -9.13
C ARG A 906 25.45 -27.59 -9.40
N GLU A 907 26.07 -28.77 -9.36
CA GLU A 907 25.38 -30.03 -9.64
C GLU A 907 24.36 -30.37 -8.54
N TYR A 908 24.72 -30.13 -7.28
CA TYR A 908 23.79 -30.31 -6.16
C TYR A 908 22.62 -29.33 -6.21
N PHE A 909 22.86 -28.07 -6.59
CA PHE A 909 21.81 -27.08 -6.77
C PHE A 909 20.87 -27.47 -7.92
N LYS A 910 21.41 -27.91 -9.06
CA LYS A 910 20.60 -28.45 -10.16
C LYS A 910 19.73 -29.62 -9.69
N ASN A 911 20.30 -30.56 -8.94
CA ASN A 911 19.58 -31.72 -8.43
C ASN A 911 18.46 -31.35 -7.44
N SER A 912 18.62 -30.28 -6.66
CA SER A 912 17.55 -29.79 -5.76
C SER A 912 16.33 -29.25 -6.52
N ILE A 913 16.51 -28.80 -7.77
CA ILE A 913 15.40 -28.46 -8.67
C ILE A 913 14.78 -29.72 -9.29
N LEU A 914 15.61 -30.60 -9.84
CA LEU A 914 15.15 -31.78 -10.60
C LEU A 914 14.38 -32.78 -9.73
N ARG A 915 14.73 -32.91 -8.45
CA ARG A 915 14.05 -33.84 -7.53
C ARG A 915 12.56 -33.54 -7.34
N ASN A 916 12.13 -32.30 -7.56
CA ASN A 916 10.73 -31.89 -7.47
C ASN A 916 10.08 -31.76 -8.86
N ASN A 917 10.52 -32.57 -9.82
CA ASN A 917 10.06 -32.55 -11.21
C ASN A 917 10.16 -31.17 -11.88
N GLY A 918 11.14 -30.35 -11.49
CA GLY A 918 11.30 -28.99 -12.01
C GLY A 918 10.19 -28.04 -11.60
N LYS A 919 9.61 -28.21 -10.40
CA LYS A 919 8.64 -27.30 -9.78
C LYS A 919 9.29 -26.47 -8.68
N LEU A 920 8.71 -25.30 -8.40
CA LEU A 920 9.20 -24.42 -7.34
C LEU A 920 8.98 -25.05 -5.96
N THR A 921 9.90 -24.83 -5.03
CA THR A 921 9.61 -25.06 -3.60
C THR A 921 9.91 -23.85 -2.75
N VAL A 922 10.47 -22.79 -3.33
CA VAL A 922 10.88 -21.58 -2.61
C VAL A 922 9.71 -20.81 -2.02
N GLY A 923 9.94 -20.18 -0.88
CA GLY A 923 9.13 -19.14 -0.29
C GLY A 923 9.66 -17.74 -0.61
N PHE A 924 9.32 -16.77 0.24
CA PHE A 924 9.66 -15.36 0.01
C PHE A 924 11.15 -15.10 0.02
N LEU A 925 11.90 -15.68 0.96
CA LEU A 925 13.33 -15.40 1.09
C LEU A 925 14.15 -16.03 -0.04
N GLY A 926 13.64 -17.06 -0.72
CA GLY A 926 14.32 -17.68 -1.86
C GLY A 926 13.97 -17.09 -3.22
N ILE A 927 12.78 -16.49 -3.39
CA ILE A 927 12.22 -16.23 -4.73
C ILE A 927 13.00 -15.17 -5.52
N SER A 928 13.46 -14.10 -4.88
CA SER A 928 14.31 -13.09 -5.52
C SER A 928 15.65 -13.67 -5.95
N HIS A 929 16.19 -14.64 -5.21
CA HIS A 929 17.57 -15.12 -5.39
C HIS A 929 17.69 -16.37 -6.28
N LEU A 930 16.61 -17.16 -6.45
CA LEU A 930 16.66 -18.45 -7.14
C LEU A 930 17.19 -18.37 -8.58
N ALA A 931 16.54 -17.57 -9.45
CA ALA A 931 16.93 -17.46 -10.85
C ALA A 931 18.29 -16.74 -11.05
N PRO A 932 18.60 -15.65 -10.31
CA PRO A 932 19.94 -15.05 -10.30
C PRO A 932 21.03 -16.04 -9.88
N ALA A 933 20.82 -16.84 -8.82
CA ALA A 933 21.78 -17.83 -8.36
C ALA A 933 22.03 -18.93 -9.39
N LEU A 934 20.98 -19.47 -10.01
CA LEU A 934 21.10 -20.45 -11.11
C LEU A 934 21.89 -19.87 -12.28
N SER A 935 21.58 -18.63 -12.66
CA SER A 935 22.27 -17.87 -13.69
C SER A 935 23.75 -17.64 -13.38
N LYS A 936 24.09 -17.37 -12.11
CA LYS A 936 25.46 -17.13 -11.61
C LYS A 936 26.35 -18.38 -11.76
N VAL A 937 25.76 -19.58 -11.65
CA VAL A 937 26.47 -20.87 -11.82
C VAL A 937 26.27 -21.50 -13.21
N GLY A 938 25.76 -20.75 -14.18
CA GLY A 938 25.59 -21.23 -15.56
C GLY A 938 24.56 -22.35 -15.71
N LEU A 939 23.43 -22.23 -14.99
CA LEU A 939 22.25 -23.09 -15.08
C LEU A 939 21.05 -22.31 -15.64
N ASP A 940 21.29 -21.48 -16.66
CA ASP A 940 20.25 -20.68 -17.31
C ASP A 940 19.12 -21.56 -17.89
N ASP A 941 19.46 -22.75 -18.42
CA ASP A 941 18.50 -23.73 -18.93
C ASP A 941 17.51 -24.22 -17.86
N VAL A 942 17.98 -24.37 -16.61
CA VAL A 942 17.15 -24.75 -15.47
C VAL A 942 16.26 -23.58 -15.04
N ALA A 943 16.78 -22.36 -15.03
CA ALA A 943 16.02 -21.16 -14.71
C ALA A 943 14.86 -20.93 -15.72
N PHE A 944 15.11 -21.08 -17.02
CA PHE A 944 14.06 -21.00 -18.04
C PHE A 944 13.01 -22.11 -17.89
N LYS A 945 13.41 -23.35 -17.59
CA LYS A 945 12.47 -24.45 -17.34
C LYS A 945 11.56 -24.19 -16.14
N LEU A 946 12.09 -23.59 -15.07
CA LEU A 946 11.27 -23.18 -13.92
C LEU A 946 10.29 -22.07 -14.27
N LEU A 947 10.72 -21.09 -15.08
CA LEU A 947 9.87 -20.00 -15.55
C LEU A 947 8.72 -20.52 -16.44
N GLU A 948 8.99 -21.52 -17.28
CA GLU A 948 8.01 -22.12 -18.20
C GLU A 948 7.18 -23.26 -17.58
N GLN A 949 7.41 -23.62 -16.31
CA GLN A 949 6.61 -24.61 -15.60
C GLN A 949 5.17 -24.10 -15.41
N GLU A 950 4.19 -24.99 -15.64
CA GLU A 950 2.76 -24.65 -15.61
C GLU A 950 1.98 -25.38 -14.53
N ASP A 951 2.53 -26.44 -13.95
CA ASP A 951 1.91 -27.16 -12.85
C ASP A 951 2.08 -26.42 -11.52
N ASN A 952 1.15 -26.61 -10.58
CA ASN A 952 1.34 -26.19 -9.19
C ASN A 952 2.48 -27.00 -8.54
N PRO A 953 3.44 -26.36 -7.86
CA PRO A 953 3.70 -24.91 -7.74
C PRO A 953 4.57 -24.33 -8.88
N SER A 954 4.08 -23.25 -9.50
CA SER A 954 4.81 -22.44 -10.48
C SER A 954 4.17 -21.07 -10.65
N TRP A 955 4.90 -20.11 -11.26
CA TRP A 955 4.33 -18.82 -11.62
C TRP A 955 3.19 -18.96 -12.65
N LEU A 956 3.40 -19.76 -13.71
CA LEU A 956 2.44 -19.86 -14.80
C LEU A 956 1.18 -20.66 -14.42
N TYR A 957 1.22 -21.46 -13.35
CA TYR A 957 0.00 -22.05 -12.79
C TYR A 957 -1.05 -20.99 -12.44
N SER A 958 -0.67 -19.94 -11.71
CA SER A 958 -1.59 -18.84 -11.37
C SER A 958 -2.10 -18.12 -12.62
N VAL A 959 -1.20 -17.85 -13.57
CA VAL A 959 -1.50 -17.19 -14.84
C VAL A 959 -2.53 -17.96 -15.65
N LYS A 960 -2.35 -19.27 -15.83
CA LYS A 960 -3.28 -20.14 -16.57
C LYS A 960 -4.64 -20.21 -15.90
N ASN A 961 -4.69 -20.04 -14.58
CA ASN A 961 -5.90 -20.03 -13.77
C ASN A 961 -6.51 -18.63 -13.58
N GLY A 962 -6.19 -17.68 -14.47
CA GLY A 962 -6.90 -16.41 -14.58
C GLY A 962 -6.39 -15.30 -13.65
N ALA A 963 -5.24 -15.49 -12.99
CA ALA A 963 -4.59 -14.46 -12.20
C ALA A 963 -4.29 -13.22 -13.06
N THR A 964 -4.55 -12.04 -12.50
CA THR A 964 -4.18 -10.73 -13.08
C THR A 964 -3.20 -9.95 -12.21
N THR A 965 -2.78 -10.55 -11.09
CA THR A 965 -1.85 -10.08 -10.07
C THR A 965 -1.06 -11.28 -9.57
N ILE A 966 -0.03 -11.07 -8.76
CA ILE A 966 0.68 -12.18 -8.11
C ILE A 966 -0.10 -12.60 -6.85
N TRP A 967 -0.21 -13.90 -6.62
CA TRP A 967 -0.88 -14.46 -5.44
C TRP A 967 0.09 -14.57 -4.27
N GLU A 968 -0.44 -14.54 -3.04
CA GLU A 968 0.37 -14.71 -1.82
C GLU A 968 0.91 -16.14 -1.69
N ARG A 969 0.18 -17.15 -2.18
CA ARG A 969 0.58 -18.56 -2.15
C ARG A 969 0.64 -19.13 -3.55
N TRP A 970 1.54 -20.10 -3.75
CA TRP A 970 1.56 -20.92 -4.98
C TRP A 970 0.21 -21.60 -5.26
N ASN A 971 -0.53 -21.95 -4.20
CA ASN A 971 -1.81 -22.64 -4.23
C ASN A 971 -2.98 -21.80 -3.68
N SER A 972 -2.95 -20.47 -3.85
CA SER A 972 -4.05 -19.60 -3.40
C SER A 972 -5.42 -20.03 -3.95
N TYR A 973 -5.46 -20.49 -5.20
CA TYR A 973 -6.56 -21.24 -5.79
C TYR A 973 -6.05 -22.63 -6.23
N ILE A 974 -6.87 -23.65 -6.02
CA ILE A 974 -6.58 -25.04 -6.38
C ILE A 974 -7.51 -25.42 -7.52
N ALA A 975 -7.00 -25.34 -8.75
CA ALA A 975 -7.77 -25.56 -9.98
C ALA A 975 -8.34 -26.98 -10.07
N GLU A 976 -7.60 -27.96 -9.56
CA GLU A 976 -7.94 -29.39 -9.59
C GLU A 976 -9.23 -29.69 -8.83
N THR A 977 -9.47 -29.00 -7.71
CA THR A 977 -10.66 -29.15 -6.86
C THR A 977 -11.67 -28.01 -7.06
N GLY A 978 -11.24 -26.88 -7.61
CA GLY A 978 -12.00 -25.64 -7.68
C GLY A 978 -12.19 -24.97 -6.32
N THR A 979 -11.31 -25.26 -5.35
CA THR A 979 -11.34 -24.69 -4.00
C THR A 979 -10.26 -23.62 -3.81
N PHE A 980 -10.33 -22.91 -2.68
CA PHE A 980 -9.36 -21.90 -2.31
C PHE A 980 -8.43 -22.43 -1.21
N GLY A 981 -7.18 -21.95 -1.20
CA GLY A 981 -6.24 -22.21 -0.12
C GLY A 981 -6.67 -21.62 1.23
N ASP A 982 -5.88 -21.87 2.27
CA ASP A 982 -6.14 -21.53 3.67
C ASP A 982 -6.63 -20.09 3.89
N VAL A 983 -7.92 -19.97 4.22
CA VAL A 983 -8.63 -18.69 4.35
C VAL A 983 -8.08 -17.77 5.44
N SER A 984 -7.29 -18.29 6.40
CA SER A 984 -6.68 -17.48 7.45
C SER A 984 -5.62 -16.51 6.90
N MET A 985 -5.03 -16.82 5.74
CA MET A 985 -4.00 -16.02 5.08
C MET A 985 -3.90 -16.46 3.60
N ASN A 986 -4.73 -15.89 2.73
CA ASN A 986 -4.79 -16.23 1.30
C ASN A 986 -5.19 -15.05 0.39
N SER A 987 -4.24 -14.15 0.14
CA SER A 987 -4.39 -13.01 -0.77
C SER A 987 -4.19 -13.40 -2.24
N PHE A 988 -4.96 -12.81 -3.15
CA PHE A 988 -4.73 -12.91 -4.60
C PHE A 988 -4.00 -11.68 -5.16
N ASN A 989 -3.53 -10.79 -4.30
CA ASN A 989 -2.74 -9.61 -4.66
C ASN A 989 -1.62 -9.38 -3.64
N HIS A 990 -0.49 -10.00 -3.92
CA HIS A 990 0.81 -9.76 -3.30
C HIS A 990 1.79 -9.40 -4.41
N TYR A 991 2.98 -8.91 -4.10
CA TYR A 991 4.04 -8.74 -5.11
C TYR A 991 5.26 -9.64 -4.91
N SER A 992 5.41 -10.28 -3.74
CA SER A 992 6.63 -10.95 -3.30
C SER A 992 7.12 -12.03 -4.28
N TYR A 993 6.23 -12.93 -4.74
CA TYR A 993 6.61 -13.92 -5.77
C TYR A 993 6.83 -13.34 -7.17
N GLY A 994 6.46 -12.07 -7.37
CA GLY A 994 6.76 -11.31 -8.57
C GLY A 994 8.22 -10.86 -8.66
N ALA A 995 9.03 -11.10 -7.62
CA ALA A 995 10.46 -10.75 -7.61
C ALA A 995 11.28 -11.40 -8.75
N ILE A 996 10.75 -12.42 -9.42
CA ILE A 996 11.34 -12.95 -10.66
C ILE A 996 11.44 -11.90 -11.78
N GLY A 997 10.63 -10.84 -11.71
CA GLY A 997 10.63 -9.75 -12.69
C GLY A 997 12.01 -9.12 -12.86
N GLN A 998 12.83 -9.01 -11.80
CA GLN A 998 14.21 -8.53 -11.93
C GLN A 998 15.02 -9.34 -12.94
N TRP A 999 14.81 -10.66 -12.99
CA TRP A 999 15.55 -11.57 -13.88
C TRP A 999 15.16 -11.37 -15.35
N PHE A 1000 13.94 -10.89 -15.61
CA PHE A 1000 13.52 -10.51 -16.96
C PHE A 1000 14.38 -9.36 -17.49
N PHE A 1001 14.67 -8.37 -16.64
CA PHE A 1001 15.49 -7.23 -17.03
C PHE A 1001 16.99 -7.55 -16.99
N THR A 1002 17.49 -8.18 -15.92
CA THR A 1002 18.92 -8.41 -15.72
C THR A 1002 19.48 -9.49 -16.63
N ASP A 1003 18.72 -10.54 -16.90
CA ASP A 1003 19.23 -11.74 -17.56
C ASP A 1003 18.57 -11.95 -18.92
N ILE A 1004 17.24 -11.97 -19.02
CA ILE A 1004 16.58 -12.16 -20.34
C ILE A 1004 16.89 -10.97 -21.27
N LEU A 1005 16.69 -9.75 -20.80
CA LEU A 1005 17.08 -8.53 -21.55
C LEU A 1005 18.56 -8.19 -21.36
N GLY A 1006 19.21 -8.67 -20.30
CA GLY A 1006 20.64 -8.46 -20.11
C GLY A 1006 21.04 -7.08 -19.58
N ILE A 1007 20.11 -6.25 -19.12
CA ILE A 1007 20.35 -4.87 -18.69
C ILE A 1007 20.80 -4.87 -17.22
N ARG A 1008 22.05 -4.51 -16.93
CA ARG A 1008 22.57 -4.47 -15.54
C ARG A 1008 23.47 -3.26 -15.32
N PRO A 1009 23.43 -2.58 -14.17
CA PRO A 1009 24.37 -1.49 -13.91
C PRO A 1009 25.80 -2.04 -13.79
N VAL A 1010 26.76 -1.32 -14.38
CA VAL A 1010 28.21 -1.52 -14.14
C VAL A 1010 28.68 -0.42 -13.20
N GLU A 1011 28.31 0.82 -13.51
CA GLU A 1011 28.33 1.92 -12.58
C GLU A 1011 26.92 2.20 -12.05
N ILE A 1012 26.91 2.68 -10.82
CA ILE A 1012 25.72 3.11 -10.08
C ILE A 1012 24.89 4.10 -10.91
N GLY A 1013 23.57 3.92 -10.92
CA GLY A 1013 22.65 4.76 -11.67
C GLY A 1013 22.73 4.58 -13.20
N TYR A 1014 23.39 3.53 -13.70
CA TYR A 1014 23.52 3.20 -15.12
C TYR A 1014 24.29 4.25 -15.94
N LYS A 1015 25.27 4.93 -15.34
CA LYS A 1015 26.21 5.79 -16.10
C LYS A 1015 27.01 4.96 -17.11
N SER A 1016 27.40 3.77 -16.70
CA SER A 1016 27.77 2.66 -17.57
C SER A 1016 27.03 1.38 -17.15
N PHE A 1017 26.73 0.51 -18.11
CA PHE A 1017 25.93 -0.68 -17.87
C PHE A 1017 26.31 -1.84 -18.79
N MET A 1018 25.88 -3.05 -18.43
CA MET A 1018 26.04 -4.27 -19.21
C MET A 1018 24.78 -4.49 -20.05
N LEU A 1019 24.99 -4.99 -21.27
CA LEU A 1019 23.98 -5.61 -22.13
C LEU A 1019 24.45 -7.04 -22.41
N ALA A 1020 23.93 -8.01 -21.66
CA ALA A 1020 24.29 -9.42 -21.78
C ALA A 1020 23.02 -10.29 -21.80
N PRO A 1021 22.26 -10.27 -22.91
CA PRO A 1021 20.99 -10.99 -23.01
C PRO A 1021 21.23 -12.50 -22.96
N LYS A 1022 20.34 -13.20 -22.25
CA LYS A 1022 20.29 -14.66 -22.20
C LYS A 1022 19.00 -15.16 -22.83
N PHE A 1023 19.12 -16.26 -23.57
CA PHE A 1023 18.00 -16.95 -24.19
C PHE A 1023 18.03 -18.43 -23.80
N GLY A 1024 16.86 -19.06 -23.78
CA GLY A 1024 16.66 -20.44 -23.38
C GLY A 1024 15.18 -20.80 -23.30
N GLY A 1025 14.89 -22.03 -22.88
CA GLY A 1025 13.52 -22.55 -22.87
C GLY A 1025 12.93 -22.60 -24.28
N GLY A 1026 11.64 -22.27 -24.40
CA GLY A 1026 10.93 -22.12 -25.67
C GLY A 1026 10.95 -20.71 -26.27
N LEU A 1027 11.73 -19.78 -25.71
CA LEU A 1027 11.73 -18.39 -26.16
C LEU A 1027 12.46 -18.22 -27.50
N THR A 1028 11.79 -17.57 -28.46
CA THR A 1028 12.34 -17.23 -29.79
C THR A 1028 12.66 -15.74 -29.93
N TYR A 1029 12.07 -14.89 -29.09
CA TYR A 1029 12.49 -13.49 -28.95
C TYR A 1029 12.17 -12.97 -27.55
N ALA A 1030 12.92 -11.94 -27.15
CA ALA A 1030 12.53 -11.05 -26.07
C ALA A 1030 12.98 -9.62 -26.41
N LYS A 1031 12.16 -8.64 -26.04
CA LYS A 1031 12.44 -7.22 -26.23
C LYS A 1031 11.92 -6.42 -25.04
N GLY A 1032 12.58 -5.33 -24.74
CA GLY A 1032 12.17 -4.47 -23.66
C GLY A 1032 13.06 -3.25 -23.50
N SER A 1033 12.77 -2.48 -22.46
CA SER A 1033 13.54 -1.29 -22.13
C SER A 1033 13.44 -0.95 -20.67
N PHE A 1034 14.45 -0.27 -20.16
CA PHE A 1034 14.47 0.34 -18.84
C PHE A 1034 14.85 1.82 -18.97
N THR A 1035 14.05 2.72 -18.41
CA THR A 1035 14.32 4.16 -18.36
C THR A 1035 15.11 4.49 -17.12
N SER A 1036 16.44 4.54 -17.26
CA SER A 1036 17.36 4.89 -16.18
C SER A 1036 17.33 6.39 -15.87
N PRO A 1037 18.03 6.85 -14.82
CA PRO A 1037 18.23 8.28 -14.54
C PRO A 1037 18.80 9.07 -15.72
N TYR A 1038 19.54 8.42 -16.63
CA TYR A 1038 20.15 9.07 -17.80
C TYR A 1038 19.28 8.97 -19.08
N GLY A 1039 18.32 8.05 -19.13
CA GLY A 1039 17.43 7.87 -20.29
C GLY A 1039 17.10 6.41 -20.57
N LYS A 1040 16.46 6.18 -21.71
CA LYS A 1040 15.96 4.86 -22.11
C LYS A 1040 17.08 3.95 -22.61
N ILE A 1041 17.30 2.85 -21.89
CA ILE A 1041 18.10 1.69 -22.32
C ILE A 1041 17.14 0.70 -22.99
N SER A 1042 17.44 0.23 -24.20
CA SER A 1042 16.64 -0.80 -24.87
C SER A 1042 17.48 -2.03 -25.20
N SER A 1043 16.86 -3.20 -25.15
CA SER A 1043 17.47 -4.48 -25.47
C SER A 1043 16.44 -5.38 -26.14
N ALA A 1044 16.74 -5.90 -27.32
CA ALA A 1044 15.86 -6.78 -28.06
C ALA A 1044 16.68 -7.83 -28.82
N TRP A 1045 16.42 -9.11 -28.55
CA TRP A 1045 17.01 -10.21 -29.29
C TRP A 1045 15.95 -11.07 -29.97
N LYS A 1046 16.30 -11.69 -31.10
CA LYS A 1046 15.45 -12.63 -31.81
C LYS A 1046 16.27 -13.75 -32.45
N LEU A 1047 15.78 -14.98 -32.28
CA LEU A 1047 16.28 -16.19 -32.93
C LEU A 1047 15.41 -16.49 -34.16
N HIS A 1048 16.02 -16.61 -35.33
CA HIS A 1048 15.34 -16.98 -36.57
C HIS A 1048 16.36 -17.57 -37.56
N ASP A 1049 16.01 -18.65 -38.26
CA ASP A 1049 16.83 -19.24 -39.34
C ASP A 1049 18.31 -19.52 -38.97
N GLY A 1050 18.59 -19.93 -37.73
CA GLY A 1050 19.98 -20.14 -37.24
C GLY A 1050 20.77 -18.84 -37.01
N LYS A 1051 20.07 -17.70 -36.96
CA LYS A 1051 20.63 -16.38 -36.67
C LYS A 1051 20.07 -15.80 -35.38
N PHE A 1052 20.90 -15.02 -34.71
CA PHE A 1052 20.53 -14.14 -33.62
C PHE A 1052 20.72 -12.69 -34.06
N THR A 1053 19.64 -11.93 -34.05
CA THR A 1053 19.66 -10.47 -34.22
C THR A 1053 19.56 -9.81 -32.87
N TYR A 1054 20.30 -8.72 -32.67
CA TYR A 1054 20.25 -7.91 -31.46
C TYR A 1054 20.14 -6.42 -31.78
N ASP A 1055 19.08 -5.79 -31.30
CA ASP A 1055 18.85 -4.35 -31.37
C ASP A 1055 18.95 -3.76 -29.96
N CYS A 1056 19.69 -2.66 -29.80
CA CYS A 1056 19.79 -1.97 -28.52
C CYS A 1056 19.95 -0.47 -28.66
N THR A 1057 19.57 0.26 -27.62
CA THR A 1057 19.76 1.71 -27.49
C THR A 1057 20.49 2.01 -26.18
N VAL A 1058 21.54 2.83 -26.30
CA VAL A 1058 22.31 3.38 -25.18
C VAL A 1058 21.98 4.87 -25.06
N PRO A 1059 21.52 5.38 -23.90
CA PRO A 1059 21.24 6.79 -23.70
C PRO A 1059 22.44 7.70 -23.99
N THR A 1060 22.18 8.92 -24.44
CA THR A 1060 23.23 9.96 -24.54
C THR A 1060 23.91 10.15 -23.18
N ASN A 1061 25.20 10.48 -23.19
CA ASN A 1061 25.98 10.67 -21.96
C ASN A 1061 26.18 9.39 -21.10
N THR A 1062 25.97 8.20 -21.67
CA THR A 1062 26.25 6.90 -21.03
C THR A 1062 27.01 5.96 -21.95
N THR A 1063 27.51 4.85 -21.42
CA THR A 1063 28.19 3.78 -22.17
C THR A 1063 27.64 2.41 -21.80
N ALA A 1064 27.80 1.43 -22.69
CA ALA A 1064 27.43 0.05 -22.42
C ALA A 1064 28.55 -0.93 -22.79
N THR A 1065 28.72 -1.98 -22.00
CA THR A 1065 29.47 -3.17 -22.39
C THR A 1065 28.47 -4.20 -22.90
N LEU A 1066 28.48 -4.49 -24.19
CA LEU A 1066 27.67 -5.54 -24.81
C LEU A 1066 28.45 -6.85 -24.83
N LYS A 1067 27.85 -7.93 -24.31
CA LYS A 1067 28.35 -9.29 -24.45
C LYS A 1067 27.36 -10.12 -25.27
N LEU A 1068 27.77 -10.52 -26.47
CA LEU A 1068 26.97 -11.33 -27.37
C LEU A 1068 27.09 -12.83 -27.05
N PRO A 1069 26.11 -13.65 -27.48
CA PRO A 1069 26.09 -15.10 -27.23
C PRO A 1069 27.30 -15.89 -27.72
N ASN A 1070 27.92 -15.46 -28.83
CA ASN A 1070 29.12 -16.07 -29.39
C ASN A 1070 30.40 -15.74 -28.60
N GLY A 1071 30.30 -14.95 -27.53
CA GLY A 1071 31.40 -14.53 -26.68
C GLY A 1071 31.99 -13.16 -27.03
N ASP A 1072 31.54 -12.52 -28.12
CA ASP A 1072 32.03 -11.20 -28.52
C ASP A 1072 31.66 -10.14 -27.48
N ILE A 1073 32.61 -9.21 -27.24
CA ILE A 1073 32.44 -8.10 -26.30
C ILE A 1073 32.67 -6.78 -27.04
N HIS A 1074 31.71 -5.87 -26.92
CA HIS A 1074 31.77 -4.53 -27.51
C HIS A 1074 31.57 -3.45 -26.45
N THR A 1075 32.28 -2.33 -26.59
CA THR A 1075 31.98 -1.10 -25.85
C THR A 1075 31.16 -0.18 -26.75
N LEU A 1076 29.95 0.16 -26.31
CA LEU A 1076 29.02 1.01 -27.04
C LEU A 1076 28.93 2.38 -26.36
N ALA A 1077 28.94 3.44 -27.17
CA ALA A 1077 28.64 4.79 -26.70
C ALA A 1077 27.13 5.06 -26.81
N GLY A 1078 26.67 6.27 -26.45
CA GLY A 1078 25.27 6.64 -26.65
C GLY A 1078 24.84 6.52 -28.12
N GLY A 1079 23.75 5.82 -28.42
CA GLY A 1079 23.34 5.53 -29.79
C GLY A 1079 22.37 4.36 -29.91
N SER A 1080 22.01 4.02 -31.14
CA SER A 1080 21.24 2.80 -31.46
C SER A 1080 22.08 1.89 -32.34
N TYR A 1081 22.05 0.59 -32.04
CA TYR A 1081 22.93 -0.41 -32.64
C TYR A 1081 22.14 -1.64 -33.06
N HIS A 1082 22.61 -2.31 -34.11
CA HIS A 1082 22.07 -3.55 -34.64
C HIS A 1082 23.21 -4.54 -34.89
N PHE A 1083 23.03 -5.79 -34.46
CA PHE A 1083 23.99 -6.88 -34.64
C PHE A 1083 23.28 -8.10 -35.22
N GLU A 1084 23.97 -8.82 -36.11
CA GLU A 1084 23.57 -10.15 -36.58
C GLU A 1084 24.72 -11.13 -36.36
N ILE A 1085 24.44 -12.27 -35.73
CA ILE A 1085 25.38 -13.38 -35.55
C ILE A 1085 24.72 -14.70 -35.96
N ASN A 1086 25.52 -15.64 -36.49
CA ASN A 1086 25.07 -17.01 -36.70
C ASN A 1086 25.20 -17.78 -35.37
N VAL A 1087 24.18 -18.55 -35.00
CA VAL A 1087 24.10 -19.25 -33.69
C VAL A 1087 23.85 -20.73 -33.86
#